data_AF-A0AAW3DJ64-F1
#
_entry.id   AF-A0AAW3DJ64-F1
#
_cell.length_a   1.000
_cell.length_b   1.000
_cell.length_c   1.000
_cell.angle_alpha   90.00
_cell.angle_beta   90.00
_cell.angle_gamma   90.00
#
_symmetry.space_group_name_H-M   'P 1'
#
loop_
_entity.id
_entity.type
_entity.pdbx_description
1 polymer ?
#
loop_
_entity_poly.entity_id
_entity_poly.type
_entity_poly.pdbx_seq_one_letter_code
_entity_poly.pdbx_strand_id
1 'polypeptide(L)'
;LQGSFSLTLTIGNDFLPDIKLLLYAVFLDGEVVADVEEFQVEECFRHKVALDFSHKEEVPGSKVRLDLKAAPGSLCSVQAVDKSVLLKQNNTLTANAVSEVCHDQPPSVCLPSISMHWQEEAHSPRTRLQYLFNIPFSLLFIMDLLSSLFSQKLRMKILTNTRIKKPVSCMLPGFEKKMHSRKDSIVEDHHVAHGGSAPRSDDEKKPKPRTLFPETWIWDLISIGDDGQVSLEVAVPDTITEWNANTFCVADTGFGLSPLTTLRVFQPFFVDLSLPYSVIQGETFSLKATVFNYLKDCIQVHTTLTETPELKVDDCPGCQFTSCLCTNEAKTFEWNVKATRLGKVNVTVSSVAEDSHDLCDNRIAVTPLQGERDTVIKPLLVKPGGVLQQKTQNAFLCVADNTVSEEFSLTLPEKVLEGSGRATFSVIGDIMGPALQNLEQLLEMPFGCGEQNMAQFAPNIFILQYLNKTKQLDPEIEDKALTFLRTGYQRQLLYKHDDGSYSAFGKSDNQGNTWLTAFVARSFGQASSHIYINKDHVHNALLWLQKHQLPSGCFQNVGKLFNNDLKGGVDDTISLTAYVTAALVELRLEKNNTMLRNALRCLKNATLDKPSLYIKALMAYVFTLTKDMEMREQLLKSLDKETGIYCSSLLHVSPLSAELLTSHSSSEESSSSVIETVAYILLAHISKPDLGHDEASVSKLVHWLSGQRNALGGFASTQDTVVSLQALAQYATLIPQEMRDVKVTVKGREASPLEFHVHRNNKLVLHQASLPAVPGIYTVQATGSGCVYVQTTLYYNTPPPRTEEVFVLDVETVPKECDGVRKQLDIHVSVSYLGDRETSNMALVEVEMLSGF
;
A
#
# COMPACT_ATOMS: atom_id res chain seq x y z
N LEU A 1 -22.69 17.76 -60.96
CA LEU A 1 -23.82 17.03 -60.34
C LEU A 1 -23.93 17.55 -58.91
N GLN A 2 -24.95 18.33 -58.61
CA GLN A 2 -25.30 18.67 -57.22
C GLN A 2 -26.56 17.89 -56.90
N GLY A 3 -26.49 17.04 -55.89
CA GLY A 3 -27.60 16.28 -55.37
C GLY A 3 -27.36 16.05 -53.89
N SER A 4 -28.41 16.18 -53.09
CA SER A 4 -28.42 15.80 -51.67
C SER A 4 -29.32 14.58 -51.51
N PHE A 5 -28.92 13.66 -50.66
CA PHE A 5 -29.78 12.58 -50.18
C PHE A 5 -29.73 12.58 -48.66
N SER A 6 -30.86 12.26 -48.03
CA SER A 6 -30.98 12.18 -46.59
C SER A 6 -31.04 10.71 -46.18
N LEU A 7 -30.23 10.35 -45.18
CA LEU A 7 -30.24 9.03 -44.56
C LEU A 7 -30.75 9.20 -43.12
N THR A 8 -31.76 8.41 -42.74
CA THR A 8 -32.26 8.38 -41.35
C THR A 8 -31.65 7.19 -40.64
N LEU A 9 -30.82 7.44 -39.63
CA LEU A 9 -30.22 6.41 -38.78
C LEU A 9 -30.94 6.40 -37.43
N THR A 10 -31.54 5.27 -37.08
CA THR A 10 -32.11 5.07 -35.74
C THR A 10 -31.00 4.60 -34.82
N ILE A 11 -30.50 5.50 -33.98
CA ILE A 11 -29.43 5.19 -33.03
C ILE A 11 -30.03 4.39 -31.86
N GLY A 12 -29.72 3.09 -31.80
CA GLY A 12 -30.00 2.24 -30.66
C GLY A 12 -28.82 2.20 -29.67
N ASN A 13 -29.01 1.55 -28.53
CA ASN A 13 -27.96 1.38 -27.50
C ASN A 13 -26.78 0.49 -27.97
N ASP A 14 -26.82 -0.04 -29.20
CA ASP A 14 -25.73 -0.81 -29.83
C ASP A 14 -24.54 0.02 -30.29
N PHE A 15 -24.74 1.32 -30.44
CA PHE A 15 -23.76 2.20 -31.07
C PHE A 15 -23.04 3.11 -30.06
N LEU A 16 -23.21 2.86 -28.76
CA LEU A 16 -22.67 3.72 -27.71
C LEU A 16 -21.22 3.39 -27.38
N PRO A 17 -20.39 4.40 -27.09
CA PRO A 17 -20.69 5.84 -27.11
C PRO A 17 -20.28 6.57 -28.39
N ASP A 18 -19.43 5.96 -29.22
CA ASP A 18 -18.96 6.57 -30.47
C ASP A 18 -19.51 5.86 -31.71
N ILE A 19 -20.19 6.61 -32.58
CA ILE A 19 -20.69 6.11 -33.86
C ILE A 19 -19.82 6.64 -34.98
N LYS A 20 -19.20 5.73 -35.73
CA LYS A 20 -18.47 6.08 -36.95
C LYS A 20 -19.28 5.68 -38.17
N LEU A 21 -19.81 6.68 -38.89
CA LEU A 21 -20.57 6.46 -40.11
C LEU A 21 -19.63 6.56 -41.31
N LEU A 22 -19.46 5.43 -42.00
CA LEU A 22 -18.79 5.37 -43.30
C LEU A 22 -19.82 5.46 -44.42
N LEU A 23 -19.62 6.41 -45.33
CA LEU A 23 -20.32 6.47 -46.61
C LEU A 23 -19.32 6.19 -47.73
N TYR A 24 -19.68 5.32 -48.67
CA TYR A 24 -18.88 5.12 -49.88
C TYR A 24 -19.77 4.92 -51.10
N ALA A 25 -19.25 5.31 -52.27
CA ALA A 25 -19.89 5.13 -53.56
C ALA A 25 -18.91 4.45 -54.52
N VAL A 26 -19.41 3.44 -55.26
CA VAL A 26 -18.67 2.73 -56.30
C VAL A 26 -19.20 3.17 -57.65
N PHE A 27 -18.34 3.75 -58.48
CA PHE A 27 -18.69 4.24 -59.80
C PHE A 27 -18.54 3.13 -60.86
N LEU A 28 -19.18 3.32 -62.01
CA LEU A 28 -19.24 2.32 -63.10
C LEU A 28 -17.86 2.01 -63.73
N ASP A 29 -16.90 2.90 -63.55
CA ASP A 29 -15.50 2.75 -63.95
C ASP A 29 -14.65 1.98 -62.91
N GLY A 30 -15.27 1.53 -61.82
CA GLY A 30 -14.62 0.80 -60.74
C GLY A 30 -13.90 1.71 -59.74
N GLU A 31 -14.13 3.02 -59.75
CA GLU A 31 -13.60 3.94 -58.73
C GLU A 31 -14.46 3.93 -57.46
N VAL A 32 -13.82 4.07 -56.29
CA VAL A 32 -14.50 4.13 -54.99
C VAL A 32 -14.16 5.45 -54.30
N VAL A 33 -15.18 6.19 -53.89
CA VAL A 33 -15.05 7.39 -53.05
C VAL A 33 -15.68 7.09 -51.70
N ALA A 34 -15.02 7.43 -50.61
CA ALA A 34 -15.52 7.21 -49.26
C ALA A 34 -15.26 8.41 -48.34
N ASP A 35 -16.12 8.60 -47.35
CA ASP A 35 -16.00 9.60 -46.30
C ASP A 35 -16.47 9.01 -44.95
N VAL A 36 -15.95 9.55 -43.85
CA VAL A 36 -16.21 9.06 -42.49
C VAL A 36 -16.50 10.23 -41.56
N GLU A 37 -17.68 10.19 -40.94
CA GLU A 37 -18.07 11.12 -39.89
C GLU A 37 -18.19 10.39 -38.55
N GLU A 38 -17.79 11.05 -37.47
CA GLU A 38 -17.84 10.52 -36.10
C GLU A 38 -18.86 11.32 -35.28
N PHE A 39 -19.82 10.61 -34.69
CA PHE A 39 -20.86 11.19 -33.84
C PHE A 39 -20.61 10.75 -32.40
N GLN A 40 -20.46 11.72 -31.50
CA GLN A 40 -20.47 11.47 -30.07
C GLN A 40 -21.92 11.37 -29.60
N VAL A 41 -22.26 10.28 -28.92
CA VAL A 41 -23.61 10.02 -28.39
C VAL A 41 -23.53 9.93 -26.87
N GLU A 42 -24.59 10.37 -26.20
CA GLU A 42 -24.68 10.36 -24.74
C GLU A 42 -24.53 8.92 -24.19
N GLU A 43 -23.65 8.76 -23.21
CA GLU A 43 -23.35 7.48 -22.57
C GLU A 43 -24.58 6.95 -21.81
N CYS A 44 -25.23 5.95 -22.38
CA CYS A 44 -26.43 5.35 -21.84
C CYS A 44 -26.27 3.83 -21.68
N PHE A 45 -26.43 3.32 -20.46
CA PHE A 45 -26.47 1.88 -20.26
C PHE A 45 -27.75 1.28 -20.88
N ARG A 46 -27.60 0.13 -21.56
CA ARG A 46 -28.71 -0.70 -22.07
C ARG A 46 -29.59 -1.18 -20.95
N HIS A 47 -28.93 -1.70 -19.90
CA HIS A 47 -29.57 -2.14 -18.69
C HIS A 47 -29.89 -0.90 -17.84
N LYS A 48 -31.17 -0.53 -17.81
CA LYS A 48 -31.65 0.57 -16.98
C LYS A 48 -31.82 0.08 -15.55
N VAL A 49 -31.05 0.67 -14.65
CA VAL A 49 -31.06 0.36 -13.22
C VAL A 49 -31.46 1.61 -12.46
N ALA A 50 -32.37 1.47 -11.51
CA ALA A 50 -32.80 2.55 -10.63
C ALA A 50 -32.81 2.06 -9.18
N LEU A 51 -32.31 2.92 -8.28
CA LEU A 51 -32.29 2.71 -6.85
C LEU A 51 -32.85 3.96 -6.19
N ASP A 52 -33.83 3.81 -5.32
CA ASP A 52 -34.39 4.93 -4.58
C ASP A 52 -34.86 4.53 -3.18
N PHE A 53 -34.84 5.48 -2.26
CA PHE A 53 -35.40 5.30 -0.93
C PHE A 53 -36.87 5.73 -0.93
N SER A 54 -37.72 5.05 -0.17
CA SER A 54 -39.14 5.41 -0.03
C SER A 54 -39.34 6.82 0.54
N HIS A 55 -38.37 7.31 1.29
CA HIS A 55 -38.33 8.64 1.90
C HIS A 55 -36.95 9.26 1.70
N LYS A 56 -36.91 10.59 1.54
CA LYS A 56 -35.65 11.34 1.39
C LYS A 56 -35.02 11.74 2.72
N GLU A 57 -35.81 11.75 3.80
CA GLU A 57 -35.37 12.11 5.14
C GLU A 57 -35.99 11.14 6.15
N GLU A 58 -35.16 10.62 7.06
CA GLU A 58 -35.55 9.66 8.09
C GLU A 58 -34.81 9.92 9.41
N VAL A 59 -35.34 9.38 10.51
CA VAL A 59 -34.71 9.49 11.84
C VAL A 59 -33.76 8.32 12.10
N PRO A 60 -32.69 8.52 12.91
CA PRO A 60 -31.79 7.46 13.36
C PRO A 60 -32.52 6.21 13.86
N GLY A 61 -32.09 5.03 13.41
CA GLY A 61 -32.64 3.74 13.85
C GLY A 61 -34.05 3.40 13.34
N SER A 62 -34.66 4.26 12.50
CA SER A 62 -35.90 3.94 11.80
C SER A 62 -35.66 2.88 10.72
N LYS A 63 -36.74 2.41 10.10
CA LYS A 63 -36.65 1.52 8.95
C LYS A 63 -37.11 2.25 7.70
N VAL A 64 -36.32 2.16 6.65
CA VAL A 64 -36.63 2.73 5.34
C VAL A 64 -36.67 1.62 4.30
N ARG A 65 -37.53 1.79 3.29
CA ARG A 65 -37.60 0.86 2.17
C ARG A 65 -36.68 1.35 1.05
N LEU A 66 -35.82 0.46 0.57
CA LEU A 66 -34.94 0.65 -0.56
C LEU A 66 -35.51 -0.08 -1.76
N ASP A 67 -35.95 0.67 -2.77
CA ASP A 67 -36.59 0.17 -3.97
C ASP A 67 -35.56 0.09 -5.10
N LEU A 68 -35.35 -1.13 -5.60
CA LEU A 68 -34.41 -1.46 -6.66
C LEU A 68 -35.16 -1.97 -7.88
N LYS A 69 -34.90 -1.38 -9.05
CA LYS A 69 -35.49 -1.77 -10.33
C LYS A 69 -34.39 -2.06 -11.34
N ALA A 70 -34.45 -3.23 -11.97
CA ALA A 70 -33.48 -3.68 -12.97
C ALA A 70 -34.11 -4.79 -13.83
N ALA A 71 -33.38 -5.30 -14.82
CA ALA A 71 -33.87 -6.38 -15.66
C ALA A 71 -34.19 -7.65 -14.82
N PRO A 72 -35.24 -8.42 -15.14
CA PRO A 72 -35.53 -9.67 -14.46
C PRO A 72 -34.34 -10.64 -14.49
N GLY A 73 -34.10 -11.33 -13.37
CA GLY A 73 -32.96 -12.25 -13.23
C GLY A 73 -31.59 -11.57 -13.09
N SER A 74 -31.54 -10.24 -12.97
CA SER A 74 -30.29 -9.51 -12.76
C SER A 74 -29.73 -9.71 -11.35
N LEU A 75 -28.39 -9.64 -11.23
CA LEU A 75 -27.69 -9.59 -9.95
C LEU A 75 -27.15 -8.18 -9.74
N CYS A 76 -27.55 -7.54 -8.65
CA CYS A 76 -27.25 -6.15 -8.34
C CYS A 76 -26.37 -6.03 -7.09
N SER A 77 -25.31 -5.24 -7.15
CA SER A 77 -24.49 -4.86 -6.00
C SER A 77 -24.95 -3.51 -5.49
N VAL A 78 -25.47 -3.47 -4.27
CA VAL A 78 -25.97 -2.25 -3.63
C VAL A 78 -24.95 -1.78 -2.59
N GLN A 79 -24.59 -0.50 -2.69
CA GLN A 79 -23.70 0.17 -1.75
C GLN A 79 -24.37 1.42 -1.18
N ALA A 80 -24.19 1.66 0.12
CA ALA A 80 -24.51 2.93 0.76
C ALA A 80 -23.37 3.38 1.69
N VAL A 81 -22.81 4.56 1.46
CA VAL A 81 -21.65 5.11 2.16
C VAL A 81 -21.94 6.50 2.71
N ASP A 82 -21.30 6.84 3.84
CA ASP A 82 -21.43 8.15 4.45
C ASP A 82 -20.76 9.23 3.56
N LYS A 83 -21.42 10.36 3.37
CA LYS A 83 -20.89 11.51 2.64
C LYS A 83 -19.51 11.96 3.13
N SER A 84 -19.22 11.84 4.42
CA SER A 84 -17.92 12.19 5.02
C SER A 84 -16.75 11.34 4.49
N VAL A 85 -17.00 10.07 4.13
CA VAL A 85 -16.00 9.18 3.53
C VAL A 85 -15.69 9.63 2.10
N LEU A 86 -16.74 9.97 1.33
CA LEU A 86 -16.61 10.45 -0.04
C LEU A 86 -15.88 11.80 -0.15
N LEU A 87 -15.97 12.64 0.89
CA LEU A 87 -15.23 13.89 0.96
C LEU A 87 -13.72 13.70 1.18
N LYS A 88 -13.30 12.59 1.81
CA LYS A 88 -11.87 12.26 1.97
C LYS A 88 -11.26 11.69 0.70
N GLN A 89 -11.96 10.77 0.05
CA GLN A 89 -11.49 10.10 -1.17
C GLN A 89 -12.68 9.78 -2.07
N ASN A 90 -12.80 10.50 -3.19
CA ASN A 90 -13.94 10.35 -4.09
C ASN A 90 -13.63 9.35 -5.22
N ASN A 91 -13.73 8.06 -4.89
CA ASN A 91 -13.59 6.96 -5.85
C ASN A 91 -14.95 6.36 -6.23
N THR A 92 -16.04 7.14 -6.22
CA THR A 92 -17.36 6.62 -6.59
C THR A 92 -17.37 6.18 -8.04
N LEU A 93 -17.92 4.98 -8.29
CA LEU A 93 -18.15 4.50 -9.64
C LEU A 93 -19.13 5.44 -10.36
N THR A 94 -18.68 6.10 -11.43
CA THR A 94 -19.49 6.96 -12.29
C THR A 94 -19.65 6.32 -13.67
N ALA A 95 -20.68 6.73 -14.41
CA ALA A 95 -20.88 6.26 -15.78
C ALA A 95 -19.62 6.48 -16.65
N ASN A 96 -19.03 7.67 -16.54
CA ASN A 96 -17.81 8.06 -17.26
C ASN A 96 -16.60 7.21 -16.89
N ALA A 97 -16.41 6.88 -15.61
CA ALA A 97 -15.28 6.03 -15.20
C ALA A 97 -15.41 4.60 -15.77
N VAL A 98 -16.64 4.09 -15.92
CA VAL A 98 -16.89 2.79 -16.54
C VAL A 98 -16.69 2.86 -18.06
N SER A 99 -17.13 3.93 -18.72
CA SER A 99 -16.96 4.09 -20.17
C SER A 99 -15.48 4.19 -20.56
N GLU A 100 -14.68 4.98 -19.83
CA GLU A 100 -13.24 5.13 -20.05
C GLU A 100 -12.50 3.77 -20.01
N VAL A 101 -12.77 2.93 -18.99
CA VAL A 101 -12.15 1.60 -18.87
C VAL A 101 -12.58 0.66 -20.00
N CYS A 102 -13.86 0.70 -20.40
CA CYS A 102 -14.35 -0.10 -21.54
C CYS A 102 -13.75 0.34 -22.88
N HIS A 103 -13.28 1.58 -23.02
CA HIS A 103 -12.65 2.09 -24.25
C HIS A 103 -11.19 1.70 -24.43
N ASP A 104 -10.46 1.48 -23.34
CA ASP A 104 -9.04 1.12 -23.39
C ASP A 104 -8.77 -0.35 -23.77
N GLN A 105 -9.81 -1.18 -23.96
CA GLN A 105 -9.67 -2.53 -24.51
C GLN A 105 -10.40 -2.74 -25.85
N PRO A 106 -9.88 -2.20 -26.98
CA PRO A 106 -10.04 -2.87 -28.25
C PRO A 106 -9.10 -4.10 -28.29
N PRO A 107 -9.38 -5.12 -29.11
CA PRO A 107 -8.49 -6.26 -29.27
C PRO A 107 -7.12 -5.78 -29.79
N SER A 108 -6.19 -5.60 -28.86
CA SER A 108 -4.76 -5.48 -29.13
C SER A 108 -4.25 -6.87 -29.49
N VAL A 109 -4.64 -7.35 -30.67
CA VAL A 109 -3.79 -8.29 -31.40
C VAL A 109 -2.62 -7.47 -31.93
N CYS A 110 -1.71 -7.11 -31.02
CA CYS A 110 -0.29 -6.99 -31.32
C CYS A 110 0.21 -8.39 -31.68
N LEU A 111 -0.22 -8.92 -32.83
CA LEU A 111 0.64 -9.84 -33.55
C LEU A 111 1.84 -8.99 -33.98
N PRO A 112 3.08 -9.37 -33.61
CA PRO A 112 4.26 -8.71 -34.15
C PRO A 112 4.11 -8.75 -35.66
N SER A 113 4.29 -7.58 -36.27
CA SER A 113 4.37 -7.35 -37.71
C SER A 113 4.74 -8.60 -38.51
N ILE A 114 3.74 -9.37 -38.95
CA ILE A 114 3.85 -10.08 -40.21
C ILE A 114 3.59 -8.99 -41.24
N SER A 115 4.67 -8.31 -41.62
CA SER A 115 4.73 -7.54 -42.85
C SER A 115 4.55 -8.51 -44.02
N MET A 116 3.30 -8.88 -44.33
CA MET A 116 2.97 -9.32 -45.67
C MET A 116 2.93 -8.07 -46.55
N HIS A 117 4.11 -7.63 -46.98
CA HIS A 117 4.24 -6.84 -48.20
C HIS A 117 3.68 -7.68 -49.35
N TRP A 118 2.45 -7.42 -49.75
CA TRP A 118 2.06 -7.68 -51.13
C TRP A 118 2.61 -6.53 -51.95
N GLN A 119 3.75 -6.77 -52.60
CA GLN A 119 4.28 -5.93 -53.66
C GLN A 119 3.25 -5.93 -54.80
N GLU A 120 2.44 -4.88 -54.91
CA GLU A 120 1.91 -4.50 -56.21
C GLU A 120 3.02 -3.75 -56.97
N GLU A 121 3.49 -4.36 -58.05
CA GLU A 121 4.51 -3.82 -58.95
C GLU A 121 4.01 -2.53 -59.61
N ALA A 122 4.42 -1.37 -59.08
CA ALA A 122 4.25 -0.10 -59.78
C ALA A 122 5.27 0.01 -60.93
N HIS A 123 4.89 -0.47 -62.12
CA HIS A 123 5.57 -0.10 -63.37
C HIS A 123 5.27 1.38 -63.70
N SER A 124 6.21 2.29 -63.44
CA SER A 124 6.14 3.67 -63.95
C SER A 124 6.99 3.84 -65.22
N PRO A 125 6.42 4.22 -66.37
CA PRO A 125 7.20 4.81 -67.45
C PRO A 125 7.38 6.31 -67.15
N ARG A 126 8.65 6.72 -67.09
CA ARG A 126 9.11 8.11 -67.01
C ARG A 126 8.43 9.01 -68.05
N THR A 127 7.91 10.16 -67.62
CA THR A 127 7.80 11.33 -68.49
C THR A 127 8.38 12.57 -67.80
N ARG A 128 9.40 13.10 -68.49
CA ARG A 128 10.06 14.38 -68.28
C ARG A 128 9.02 15.50 -68.11
N LEU A 129 9.00 16.15 -66.96
CA LEU A 129 8.58 17.54 -66.83
C LEU A 129 9.31 18.16 -65.62
N GLN A 130 10.37 18.90 -65.97
CA GLN A 130 10.86 20.14 -65.34
C GLN A 130 11.07 20.13 -63.83
N TYR A 131 12.31 20.16 -63.33
CA TYR A 131 13.15 21.37 -63.36
C TYR A 131 12.32 22.64 -63.45
N LEU A 132 11.63 23.03 -62.36
CA LEU A 132 11.22 24.43 -62.18
C LEU A 132 10.92 24.88 -60.75
N PHE A 133 10.94 24.02 -59.74
CA PHE A 133 10.91 24.49 -58.34
C PHE A 133 11.82 23.64 -57.45
N ASN A 134 12.83 24.28 -56.87
CA ASN A 134 13.65 23.74 -55.77
C ASN A 134 12.75 23.54 -54.54
N ILE A 135 12.25 22.32 -54.33
CA ILE A 135 11.67 21.89 -53.06
C ILE A 135 12.58 20.76 -52.52
N PRO A 136 13.06 20.84 -51.26
CA PRO A 136 13.85 19.78 -50.67
C PRO A 136 13.05 18.48 -50.55
N PHE A 137 13.75 17.35 -50.64
CA PHE A 137 13.24 15.98 -50.67
C PHE A 137 12.64 15.49 -49.33
N SER A 138 11.92 16.32 -48.58
CA SER A 138 11.42 15.99 -47.23
C SER A 138 9.89 15.95 -47.08
N LEU A 139 9.12 15.99 -48.16
CA LEU A 139 7.64 16.02 -48.11
C LEU A 139 6.96 15.04 -49.08
N LEU A 140 7.46 13.81 -49.18
CA LEU A 140 6.81 12.72 -49.94
C LEU A 140 6.66 11.44 -49.11
N PHE A 141 6.14 11.58 -47.89
CA PHE A 141 5.39 10.52 -47.22
C PHE A 141 3.93 10.97 -47.13
N ILE A 142 3.24 11.00 -48.27
CA ILE A 142 1.79 11.10 -48.28
C ILE A 142 1.27 9.68 -48.16
N MET A 143 0.95 9.30 -46.93
CA MET A 143 0.17 8.10 -46.65
C MET A 143 -1.17 8.16 -47.40
N ASP A 144 -1.54 7.03 -47.94
CA ASP A 144 -2.66 6.84 -48.85
C ASP A 144 -3.99 7.11 -48.12
N LEU A 145 -4.68 8.22 -48.43
CA LEU A 145 -5.72 8.84 -47.59
C LEU A 145 -6.96 7.94 -47.39
N LEU A 146 -7.27 7.09 -48.37
CA LEU A 146 -8.35 6.10 -48.28
C LEU A 146 -7.91 4.91 -47.43
N SER A 147 -6.67 4.42 -47.59
CA SER A 147 -6.13 3.43 -46.68
C SER A 147 -6.05 3.98 -45.24
N SER A 148 -5.77 5.27 -45.04
CA SER A 148 -5.69 5.92 -43.73
C SER A 148 -7.07 6.21 -43.13
N LEU A 149 -8.09 6.53 -43.93
CA LEU A 149 -9.49 6.62 -43.47
C LEU A 149 -9.95 5.29 -42.86
N PHE A 150 -9.71 4.19 -43.57
CA PHE A 150 -10.10 2.87 -43.10
C PHE A 150 -9.19 2.31 -41.99
N SER A 151 -7.88 2.51 -42.08
CA SER A 151 -6.92 1.97 -41.09
C SER A 151 -6.69 2.85 -39.86
N GLN A 152 -6.65 4.18 -39.99
CA GLN A 152 -6.41 5.10 -38.86
C GLN A 152 -7.71 5.57 -38.18
N LYS A 153 -8.78 5.89 -38.93
CA LYS A 153 -10.04 6.36 -38.32
C LYS A 153 -11.01 5.24 -37.94
N LEU A 154 -11.21 4.25 -38.83
CA LEU A 154 -12.17 3.15 -38.61
C LEU A 154 -11.55 1.85 -38.07
N ARG A 155 -10.21 1.71 -38.12
CA ARG A 155 -9.47 0.50 -37.72
C ARG A 155 -9.96 -0.79 -38.42
N MET A 156 -10.40 -0.68 -39.68
CA MET A 156 -10.88 -1.79 -40.52
C MET A 156 -9.93 -2.05 -41.70
N LYS A 157 -9.89 -3.31 -42.18
CA LYS A 157 -9.21 -3.69 -43.44
C LYS A 157 -10.26 -4.01 -44.49
N ILE A 158 -10.10 -3.48 -45.71
CA ILE A 158 -10.97 -3.80 -46.84
C ILE A 158 -10.25 -4.71 -47.83
N LEU A 159 -10.99 -5.67 -48.38
CA LEU A 159 -10.57 -6.51 -49.50
C LEU A 159 -11.47 -6.14 -50.69
N THR A 160 -10.91 -5.62 -51.78
CA THR A 160 -11.68 -5.24 -52.97
C THR A 160 -10.92 -5.55 -54.26
N ASN A 161 -11.67 -5.74 -55.35
CA ASN A 161 -11.17 -5.90 -56.72
C ASN A 161 -11.15 -4.57 -57.50
N THR A 162 -11.51 -3.45 -56.87
CA THR A 162 -11.61 -2.10 -57.47
C THR A 162 -10.34 -1.28 -57.24
N ARG A 163 -9.97 -0.39 -58.18
CA ARG A 163 -8.82 0.52 -58.03
C ARG A 163 -9.20 1.69 -57.12
N ILE A 164 -8.59 1.75 -55.94
CA ILE A 164 -8.81 2.83 -54.96
C ILE A 164 -7.92 4.03 -55.34
N LYS A 165 -8.50 5.22 -55.48
CA LYS A 165 -7.75 6.46 -55.80
C LYS A 165 -8.16 7.62 -54.90
N LYS A 166 -7.17 8.42 -54.49
CA LYS A 166 -7.31 9.57 -53.59
C LYS A 166 -8.26 10.64 -54.17
N PRO A 167 -9.37 11.01 -53.48
CA PRO A 167 -10.12 12.20 -53.87
C PRO A 167 -9.31 13.47 -53.54
N VAL A 168 -9.31 14.42 -54.48
CA VAL A 168 -8.70 15.74 -54.31
C VAL A 168 -9.71 16.62 -53.57
N SER A 169 -9.38 16.99 -52.33
CA SER A 169 -10.16 17.98 -51.58
C SER A 169 -10.02 19.36 -52.21
N CYS A 170 -11.08 19.85 -52.84
CA CYS A 170 -11.22 21.25 -53.21
C CYS A 170 -11.91 22.00 -52.06
N MET A 171 -11.16 22.27 -50.99
CA MET A 171 -11.57 23.20 -49.94
C MET A 171 -10.77 24.50 -50.10
N LEU A 172 -11.45 25.56 -50.53
CA LEU A 172 -10.98 26.94 -50.38
C LEU A 172 -11.08 27.32 -48.88
N PRO A 173 -10.15 28.14 -48.34
CA PRO A 173 -10.21 28.56 -46.95
C PRO A 173 -11.34 29.59 -46.78
N GLY A 174 -12.50 29.11 -46.33
CA GLY A 174 -13.61 29.94 -45.89
C GLY A 174 -13.37 30.41 -44.45
N PHE A 175 -12.98 31.67 -44.29
CA PHE A 175 -13.13 32.39 -43.02
C PHE A 175 -14.64 32.59 -42.77
N GLU A 176 -15.18 32.00 -41.70
CA GLU A 176 -16.44 32.45 -41.13
C GLU A 176 -16.32 32.87 -39.67
N LYS A 177 -16.96 34.02 -39.41
CA LYS A 177 -16.96 34.81 -38.18
C LYS A 177 -17.69 34.07 -37.06
N LYS A 178 -17.08 34.06 -35.87
CA LYS A 178 -17.82 33.91 -34.61
C LYS A 178 -18.83 35.06 -34.49
N MET A 179 -20.11 34.74 -34.52
CA MET A 179 -21.20 35.65 -34.20
C MET A 179 -21.86 35.12 -32.92
N HIS A 180 -21.68 35.83 -31.80
CA HIS A 180 -22.45 35.60 -30.59
C HIS A 180 -23.92 35.96 -30.87
N SER A 181 -24.80 34.97 -30.78
CA SER A 181 -26.23 35.20 -30.70
C SER A 181 -26.64 35.19 -29.24
N ARG A 182 -26.94 36.38 -28.74
CA ARG A 182 -27.63 36.66 -27.48
C ARG A 182 -29.14 36.59 -27.80
N LYS A 183 -29.90 35.73 -27.11
CA LYS A 183 -31.35 35.84 -27.05
C LYS A 183 -31.88 35.38 -25.69
N ASP A 184 -32.31 36.39 -24.94
CA ASP A 184 -33.58 36.51 -24.21
C ASP A 184 -34.12 35.30 -23.47
N SER A 185 -33.96 35.39 -22.15
CA SER A 185 -34.75 34.77 -21.11
C SER A 185 -36.23 35.19 -21.21
N ILE A 186 -37.11 34.22 -21.41
CA ILE A 186 -38.54 34.32 -21.10
C ILE A 186 -38.79 33.44 -19.87
N VAL A 187 -39.39 34.07 -18.87
CA VAL A 187 -39.88 33.48 -17.63
C VAL A 187 -41.15 32.70 -17.96
N GLU A 188 -41.20 31.42 -17.64
CA GLU A 188 -42.45 30.70 -17.45
C GLU A 188 -42.53 30.14 -16.03
N ASP A 189 -43.66 30.50 -15.43
CA ASP A 189 -44.08 30.32 -14.06
C ASP A 189 -44.73 28.93 -13.94
N HIS A 190 -44.20 28.07 -13.07
CA HIS A 190 -44.87 26.81 -12.73
C HIS A 190 -45.12 26.73 -11.22
N HIS A 191 -46.42 26.87 -10.93
CA HIS A 191 -47.07 26.77 -9.64
C HIS A 191 -46.67 25.52 -8.85
N VAL A 192 -46.33 25.78 -7.59
CA VAL A 192 -46.24 24.81 -6.50
C VAL A 192 -47.62 24.19 -6.27
N ALA A 193 -47.74 22.88 -6.52
CA ALA A 193 -48.86 22.10 -6.03
C ALA A 193 -48.59 21.71 -4.57
N HIS A 194 -49.38 22.28 -3.66
CA HIS A 194 -49.56 21.76 -2.30
C HIS A 194 -50.23 20.38 -2.36
N GLY A 195 -49.46 19.33 -2.12
CA GLY A 195 -49.95 18.00 -1.78
C GLY A 195 -49.98 17.84 -0.26
N GLY A 196 -51.18 17.68 0.29
CA GLY A 196 -51.43 17.64 1.73
C GLY A 196 -50.70 16.52 2.47
N SER A 197 -50.22 16.85 3.66
CA SER A 197 -49.80 15.92 4.68
C SER A 197 -51.01 15.17 5.24
N ALA A 198 -51.02 13.85 5.10
CA ALA A 198 -51.85 12.98 5.93
C ALA A 198 -51.13 12.75 7.28
N PRO A 199 -51.86 12.58 8.40
CA PRO A 199 -51.26 12.49 9.72
C PRO A 199 -50.57 11.13 9.90
N ARG A 200 -49.31 11.15 10.35
CA ARG A 200 -48.61 9.96 10.87
C ARG A 200 -49.22 9.61 12.23
N SER A 201 -49.52 8.33 12.41
CA SER A 201 -49.99 7.74 13.66
C SER A 201 -48.87 7.75 14.71
N ASP A 202 -49.14 8.36 15.86
CA ASP A 202 -48.32 8.26 17.07
C ASP A 202 -48.33 6.82 17.60
N ASP A 203 -47.15 6.20 17.62
CA ASP A 203 -46.84 5.10 18.52
C ASP A 203 -45.66 5.56 19.38
N GLU A 204 -45.94 5.89 20.65
CA GLU A 204 -44.95 6.20 21.69
C GLU A 204 -44.01 5.01 21.89
N LYS A 205 -42.89 5.00 21.18
CA LYS A 205 -41.71 4.18 21.52
C LYS A 205 -40.67 5.07 22.15
N LYS A 206 -40.29 4.73 23.39
CA LYS A 206 -39.16 5.36 24.11
C LYS A 206 -37.92 5.38 23.19
N PRO A 207 -37.18 6.50 23.13
CA PRO A 207 -36.05 6.63 22.22
C PRO A 207 -34.94 5.62 22.59
N LYS A 208 -34.48 4.88 21.59
CA LYS A 208 -33.40 3.89 21.72
C LYS A 208 -32.04 4.63 21.67
N PRO A 209 -31.03 4.22 22.46
CA PRO A 209 -29.70 4.82 22.38
C PRO A 209 -29.05 4.55 21.02
N ARG A 210 -28.37 5.58 20.50
CA ARG A 210 -27.59 5.55 19.26
C ARG A 210 -26.26 4.86 19.50
N THR A 211 -26.02 3.77 18.77
CA THR A 211 -24.89 2.85 18.96
C THR A 211 -24.22 2.48 17.64
N LEU A 212 -24.94 2.56 16.52
CA LEU A 212 -24.49 2.10 15.22
C LEU A 212 -23.96 3.27 14.37
N PHE A 213 -22.64 3.46 14.37
CA PHE A 213 -21.94 4.51 13.61
C PHE A 213 -20.97 3.93 12.57
N PRO A 214 -21.46 3.21 11.54
CA PRO A 214 -20.60 2.64 10.51
C PRO A 214 -20.14 3.72 9.53
N GLU A 215 -19.04 3.46 8.82
CA GLU A 215 -18.63 4.27 7.66
C GLU A 215 -19.32 3.81 6.36
N THR A 216 -19.61 2.51 6.26
CA THR A 216 -20.37 1.86 5.18
C THR A 216 -21.62 1.23 5.75
N TRP A 217 -22.79 1.61 5.24
CA TRP A 217 -24.08 1.12 5.72
C TRP A 217 -24.53 -0.16 5.01
N ILE A 218 -24.54 -0.17 3.67
CA ILE A 218 -25.00 -1.31 2.85
C ILE A 218 -23.86 -1.74 1.94
N TRP A 219 -23.62 -3.06 1.88
CA TRP A 219 -22.66 -3.68 0.98
C TRP A 219 -23.10 -5.12 0.67
N ASP A 220 -24.11 -5.26 -0.18
CA ASP A 220 -24.80 -6.53 -0.42
C ASP A 220 -25.05 -6.83 -1.90
N LEU A 221 -25.20 -8.12 -2.22
CA LEU A 221 -25.64 -8.61 -3.53
C LEU A 221 -27.10 -9.05 -3.49
N ILE A 222 -27.93 -8.48 -4.36
CA ILE A 222 -29.36 -8.71 -4.42
C ILE A 222 -29.74 -9.25 -5.80
N SER A 223 -30.40 -10.39 -5.84
CA SER A 223 -30.96 -10.95 -7.06
C SER A 223 -32.36 -10.41 -7.32
N ILE A 224 -32.63 -10.04 -8.56
CA ILE A 224 -33.93 -9.49 -9.01
C ILE A 224 -34.80 -10.61 -9.55
N GLY A 225 -36.05 -10.66 -9.06
CA GLY A 225 -37.05 -11.63 -9.48
C GLY A 225 -37.58 -11.40 -10.89
N ASP A 226 -38.53 -12.24 -11.29
CA ASP A 226 -39.17 -12.18 -12.62
C ASP A 226 -39.99 -10.89 -12.85
N ASP A 227 -40.30 -10.17 -11.77
CA ASP A 227 -41.04 -8.90 -11.74
C ASP A 227 -40.17 -7.67 -12.02
N GLY A 228 -38.83 -7.81 -12.04
CA GLY A 228 -37.90 -6.72 -12.35
C GLY A 228 -37.79 -5.65 -11.25
N GLN A 229 -38.35 -5.90 -10.06
CA GLN A 229 -38.31 -4.97 -8.94
C GLN A 229 -38.15 -5.72 -7.62
N VAL A 230 -37.32 -5.20 -6.73
CA VAL A 230 -37.17 -5.70 -5.35
C VAL A 230 -37.22 -4.51 -4.39
N SER A 231 -37.95 -4.69 -3.28
CA SER A 231 -38.03 -3.71 -2.21
C SER A 231 -37.50 -4.32 -0.92
N LEU A 232 -36.48 -3.68 -0.34
CA LEU A 232 -35.81 -4.15 0.88
C LEU A 232 -36.10 -3.21 2.03
N GLU A 233 -36.46 -3.75 3.20
CA GLU A 233 -36.62 -2.97 4.42
C GLU A 233 -35.31 -2.99 5.20
N VAL A 234 -34.62 -1.85 5.25
CA VAL A 234 -33.30 -1.70 5.90
C VAL A 234 -33.40 -0.78 7.12
N ALA A 235 -32.66 -1.12 8.17
CA ALA A 235 -32.56 -0.28 9.36
C ALA A 235 -31.54 0.84 9.11
N VAL A 236 -31.96 2.09 9.33
CA VAL A 236 -31.16 3.29 9.13
C VAL A 236 -30.09 3.40 10.25
N PRO A 237 -28.81 3.68 9.94
CA PRO A 237 -27.78 3.84 10.95
C PRO A 237 -28.05 5.02 11.88
N ASP A 238 -27.37 5.05 13.02
CA ASP A 238 -27.59 6.09 14.02
C ASP A 238 -26.78 7.39 13.74
N THR A 239 -26.00 7.40 12.67
CA THR A 239 -25.21 8.56 12.22
C THR A 239 -26.11 9.61 11.59
N ILE A 240 -26.07 10.83 12.13
CA ILE A 240 -26.78 12.00 11.59
C ILE A 240 -25.93 12.58 10.45
N THR A 241 -26.21 12.12 9.24
CA THR A 241 -25.44 12.44 8.03
C THR A 241 -26.32 12.29 6.78
N GLU A 242 -25.73 12.54 5.62
CA GLU A 242 -26.31 12.16 4.33
C GLU A 242 -25.64 10.87 3.85
N TRP A 243 -26.44 9.84 3.63
CA TRP A 243 -26.01 8.56 3.07
C TRP A 243 -26.16 8.60 1.56
N ASN A 244 -25.08 8.30 0.85
CA ASN A 244 -25.05 8.24 -0.59
C ASN A 244 -25.07 6.77 -1.03
N ALA A 245 -26.09 6.39 -1.76
CA ALA A 245 -26.29 5.02 -2.23
C ALA A 245 -26.31 4.94 -3.75
N ASN A 246 -25.71 3.89 -4.29
CA ASN A 246 -25.78 3.55 -5.69
C ASN A 246 -25.78 2.02 -5.84
N THR A 247 -26.05 1.57 -7.04
CA THR A 247 -26.00 0.15 -7.37
C THR A 247 -25.59 -0.04 -8.81
N PHE A 248 -24.92 -1.15 -9.09
CA PHE A 248 -24.77 -1.65 -10.45
C PHE A 248 -25.34 -3.06 -10.54
N CYS A 249 -25.86 -3.42 -11.72
CA CYS A 249 -26.47 -4.72 -11.96
C CYS A 249 -25.94 -5.34 -13.24
N VAL A 250 -25.82 -6.67 -13.23
CA VAL A 250 -25.41 -7.48 -14.39
C VAL A 250 -26.52 -8.46 -14.72
N ALA A 251 -26.86 -8.55 -16.01
CA ALA A 251 -27.84 -9.47 -16.57
C ALA A 251 -27.47 -9.80 -18.02
N ASP A 252 -28.26 -10.64 -18.69
CA ASP A 252 -28.11 -10.91 -20.13
C ASP A 252 -28.22 -9.65 -21.00
N THR A 253 -28.94 -8.62 -20.51
CA THR A 253 -29.02 -7.29 -21.15
C THR A 253 -27.74 -6.46 -21.02
N GLY A 254 -26.76 -6.94 -20.24
CA GLY A 254 -25.48 -6.29 -19.97
C GLY A 254 -25.38 -5.61 -18.61
N PHE A 255 -24.36 -4.77 -18.46
CA PHE A 255 -24.11 -3.96 -17.28
C PHE A 255 -25.02 -2.72 -17.23
N GLY A 256 -25.51 -2.38 -16.05
CA GLY A 256 -26.27 -1.16 -15.78
C GLY A 256 -25.86 -0.54 -14.45
N LEU A 257 -25.81 0.79 -14.40
CA LEU A 257 -25.46 1.57 -13.21
C LEU A 257 -26.61 2.52 -12.87
N SER A 258 -26.97 2.60 -11.59
CA SER A 258 -27.96 3.57 -11.12
C SER A 258 -27.34 4.96 -10.94
N PRO A 259 -28.14 6.03 -11.05
CA PRO A 259 -27.73 7.32 -10.50
C PRO A 259 -27.51 7.20 -8.98
N LEU A 260 -26.75 8.16 -8.43
CA LEU A 260 -26.57 8.29 -7.00
C LEU A 260 -27.89 8.75 -6.36
N THR A 261 -28.40 8.00 -5.40
CA THR A 261 -29.53 8.40 -4.55
C THR A 261 -29.04 8.74 -3.15
N THR A 262 -29.73 9.64 -2.47
CA THR A 262 -29.33 10.13 -1.15
C THR A 262 -30.45 9.99 -0.14
N LEU A 263 -30.08 9.61 1.09
CA LEU A 263 -30.96 9.59 2.25
C LEU A 263 -30.37 10.50 3.33
N ARG A 264 -31.13 11.52 3.72
CA ARG A 264 -30.74 12.38 4.84
C ARG A 264 -31.23 11.78 6.15
N VAL A 265 -30.31 11.48 7.06
CA VAL A 265 -30.65 11.03 8.40
C VAL A 265 -30.51 12.22 9.33
N PHE A 266 -31.62 12.65 9.90
CA PHE A 266 -31.65 13.88 10.68
C PHE A 266 -32.59 13.77 11.88
N GLN A 267 -32.13 14.35 13.00
CA GLN A 267 -32.92 14.55 14.21
C GLN A 267 -32.77 16.01 14.62
N PRO A 268 -33.85 16.75 14.93
CA PRO A 268 -33.76 18.17 15.26
C PRO A 268 -33.00 18.47 16.55
N PHE A 269 -33.07 17.58 17.53
CA PHE A 269 -32.36 17.69 18.81
C PHE A 269 -31.48 16.47 19.01
N PHE A 270 -30.16 16.66 19.11
CA PHE A 270 -29.21 15.56 19.27
C PHE A 270 -27.91 16.01 19.94
N VAL A 271 -27.16 15.04 20.47
CA VAL A 271 -25.81 15.21 20.99
C VAL A 271 -24.78 14.59 20.04
N ASP A 272 -23.66 15.24 19.81
CA ASP A 272 -22.50 14.64 19.14
C ASP A 272 -21.27 14.63 20.05
N LEU A 273 -20.49 13.56 19.96
CA LEU A 273 -19.29 13.33 20.77
C LEU A 273 -18.05 13.53 19.93
N SER A 274 -17.19 14.44 20.37
CA SER A 274 -15.84 14.64 19.86
C SER A 274 -14.87 13.80 20.67
N LEU A 275 -14.56 12.61 20.17
CA LEU A 275 -13.62 11.68 20.79
C LEU A 275 -12.28 11.69 20.03
N PRO A 276 -11.14 11.65 20.72
CA PRO A 276 -9.86 11.41 20.07
C PRO A 276 -9.81 9.99 19.50
N TYR A 277 -8.93 9.78 18.51
CA TYR A 277 -8.74 8.44 17.92
C TYR A 277 -8.34 7.40 18.96
N SER A 278 -7.41 7.75 19.86
CA SER A 278 -7.01 6.92 20.99
C SER A 278 -6.58 7.76 22.19
N VAL A 279 -6.64 7.16 23.38
CA VAL A 279 -6.13 7.73 24.63
C VAL A 279 -5.19 6.78 25.33
N ILE A 280 -4.26 7.29 26.13
CA ILE A 280 -3.36 6.47 26.95
C ILE A 280 -4.03 6.13 28.29
N GLN A 281 -3.90 4.88 28.72
CA GLN A 281 -4.41 4.41 30.00
C GLN A 281 -3.88 5.26 31.15
N GLY A 282 -4.79 5.78 31.96
CA GLY A 282 -4.47 6.55 33.15
C GLY A 282 -4.27 8.06 32.93
N GLU A 283 -4.20 8.52 31.68
CA GLU A 283 -4.22 9.95 31.36
C GLU A 283 -5.63 10.54 31.54
N THR A 284 -5.67 11.80 31.99
CA THR A 284 -6.90 12.59 32.03
C THR A 284 -6.98 13.38 30.73
N PHE A 285 -8.09 13.25 30.01
CA PHE A 285 -8.36 14.00 28.79
C PHE A 285 -9.72 14.70 28.86
N SER A 286 -9.87 15.76 28.06
CA SER A 286 -11.13 16.51 27.96
C SER A 286 -12.06 15.84 26.94
N LEU A 287 -13.16 15.29 27.42
CA LEU A 287 -14.23 14.75 26.60
C LEU A 287 -15.25 15.84 26.31
N LYS A 288 -15.53 16.09 25.04
CA LYS A 288 -16.45 17.15 24.60
C LYS A 288 -17.70 16.55 23.96
N ALA A 289 -18.86 16.95 24.46
CA ALA A 289 -20.15 16.64 23.85
C ALA A 289 -20.84 17.93 23.44
N THR A 290 -21.22 18.06 22.17
CA THR A 290 -21.95 19.22 21.67
C THR A 290 -23.39 18.85 21.45
N VAL A 291 -24.29 19.58 22.11
CA VAL A 291 -25.74 19.43 21.97
C VAL A 291 -26.24 20.47 21.00
N PHE A 292 -26.98 20.04 19.98
CA PHE A 292 -27.54 20.88 18.93
C PHE A 292 -29.05 20.98 19.06
N ASN A 293 -29.59 22.18 18.91
CA ASN A 293 -31.03 22.41 18.82
C ASN A 293 -31.41 23.05 17.49
N TYR A 294 -32.04 22.29 16.61
CA TYR A 294 -32.64 22.75 15.35
C TYR A 294 -34.17 22.89 15.43
N LEU A 295 -34.77 22.77 16.62
CA LEU A 295 -36.20 23.07 16.83
C LEU A 295 -36.45 24.58 16.70
N LYS A 296 -37.71 24.96 16.53
CA LYS A 296 -38.12 26.38 16.49
C LYS A 296 -38.17 27.01 17.87
N ASP A 297 -38.36 26.20 18.90
CA ASP A 297 -38.54 26.60 20.29
C ASP A 297 -37.24 26.48 21.08
N CYS A 298 -37.13 27.27 22.15
CA CYS A 298 -36.01 27.17 23.09
C CYS A 298 -36.28 26.02 24.08
N ILE A 299 -35.25 25.21 24.32
CA ILE A 299 -35.29 24.06 25.21
C ILE A 299 -34.25 24.24 26.32
N GLN A 300 -34.53 23.72 27.51
CA GLN A 300 -33.51 23.57 28.55
C GLN A 300 -33.01 22.14 28.53
N VAL A 301 -31.70 21.96 28.31
CA VAL A 301 -31.09 20.63 28.22
C VAL A 301 -30.28 20.35 29.46
N HIS A 302 -30.35 19.10 29.93
CA HIS A 302 -29.47 18.54 30.94
C HIS A 302 -28.67 17.40 30.33
N THR A 303 -27.34 17.49 30.35
CA THR A 303 -26.45 16.51 29.73
C THR A 303 -25.65 15.73 30.77
N THR A 304 -25.66 14.41 30.68
CA THR A 304 -25.04 13.49 31.64
C THR A 304 -24.07 12.55 30.93
N LEU A 305 -22.88 12.37 31.50
CA LEU A 305 -21.92 11.33 31.13
C LEU A 305 -22.06 10.17 32.11
N THR A 306 -22.27 8.96 31.60
CA THR A 306 -22.41 7.77 32.45
C THR A 306 -21.02 7.30 32.90
N GLU A 307 -20.75 7.39 34.20
CA GLU A 307 -19.54 6.83 34.80
C GLU A 307 -19.59 5.30 34.79
N THR A 308 -18.48 4.67 34.40
CA THR A 308 -18.33 3.21 34.43
C THR A 308 -17.02 2.84 35.13
N PRO A 309 -16.84 1.60 35.61
CA PRO A 309 -15.57 1.19 36.24
C PRO A 309 -14.34 1.43 35.34
N GLU A 310 -14.56 1.40 34.02
CA GLU A 310 -13.55 1.55 32.97
C GLU A 310 -13.27 3.02 32.61
N LEU A 311 -14.19 3.94 32.97
CA LEU A 311 -14.16 5.34 32.61
C LEU A 311 -14.58 6.19 33.82
N LYS A 312 -13.58 6.74 34.53
CA LYS A 312 -13.78 7.60 35.69
C LYS A 312 -13.93 9.05 35.27
N VAL A 313 -14.85 9.76 35.88
CA VAL A 313 -15.10 11.19 35.61
C VAL A 313 -14.62 11.99 36.81
N ASP A 314 -13.79 13.00 36.56
CA ASP A 314 -13.27 13.85 37.64
C ASP A 314 -14.34 14.84 38.13
N ASP A 315 -14.36 15.10 39.45
CA ASP A 315 -15.31 16.06 40.06
C ASP A 315 -15.08 17.48 39.53
N CYS A 316 -16.13 18.10 38.98
CA CYS A 316 -16.11 19.50 38.58
C CYS A 316 -17.13 20.33 39.38
N PRO A 317 -16.75 20.90 40.53
CA PRO A 317 -17.67 21.61 41.43
C PRO A 317 -18.24 22.93 40.86
N GLY A 318 -17.74 23.42 39.72
CA GLY A 318 -18.22 24.62 39.04
C GLY A 318 -18.85 24.37 37.66
N CYS A 319 -18.90 23.12 37.19
CA CYS A 319 -19.46 22.81 35.87
C CYS A 319 -20.99 22.76 35.94
N GLN A 320 -21.65 23.56 35.12
CA GLN A 320 -23.10 23.47 34.93
C GLN A 320 -23.40 22.65 33.68
N PHE A 321 -24.03 21.49 33.88
CA PHE A 321 -24.42 20.59 32.79
C PHE A 321 -25.87 20.81 32.31
N THR A 322 -26.51 21.88 32.80
CA THR A 322 -27.82 22.35 32.36
C THR A 322 -27.67 23.69 31.64
N SER A 323 -28.23 23.83 30.44
CA SER A 323 -28.18 25.08 29.66
C SER A 323 -29.44 25.27 28.84
N CYS A 324 -29.87 26.52 28.67
CA CYS A 324 -30.85 26.88 27.65
C CYS A 324 -30.18 26.82 26.26
N LEU A 325 -30.92 26.32 25.28
CA LEU A 325 -30.55 26.24 23.87
C LEU A 325 -31.73 26.69 23.02
N CYS A 326 -31.59 27.82 22.33
CA CYS A 326 -32.59 28.30 21.40
C CYS A 326 -32.39 27.74 19.99
N THR A 327 -33.24 28.16 19.06
CA THR A 327 -33.26 27.66 17.68
C THR A 327 -31.92 27.89 16.97
N ASN A 328 -31.40 26.85 16.33
CA ASN A 328 -30.10 26.83 15.65
C ASN A 328 -28.90 27.16 16.54
N GLU A 329 -29.01 26.95 17.86
CA GLU A 329 -27.90 27.07 18.78
C GLU A 329 -27.27 25.71 19.10
N ALA A 330 -26.01 25.75 19.52
CA ALA A 330 -25.27 24.59 19.99
C ALA A 330 -24.50 24.93 21.26
N LYS A 331 -24.42 23.97 22.18
CA LYS A 331 -23.70 24.11 23.45
C LYS A 331 -22.80 22.90 23.64
N THR A 332 -21.53 23.17 23.87
CA THR A 332 -20.54 22.14 24.22
C THR A 332 -20.42 22.02 25.73
N PHE A 333 -20.54 20.79 26.22
CA PHE A 333 -20.26 20.37 27.58
C PHE A 333 -18.95 19.59 27.59
N GLU A 334 -18.13 19.82 28.61
CA GLU A 334 -16.80 19.25 28.73
C GLU A 334 -16.68 18.51 30.06
N TRP A 335 -16.09 17.31 30.03
CA TRP A 335 -15.74 16.53 31.22
C TRP A 335 -14.26 16.18 31.18
N ASN A 336 -13.63 16.18 32.35
CA ASN A 336 -12.30 15.58 32.50
C ASN A 336 -12.49 14.11 32.86
N VAL A 337 -11.93 13.23 32.02
CA VAL A 337 -12.23 11.80 32.08
C VAL A 337 -10.92 11.01 32.04
N LYS A 338 -10.89 9.90 32.79
CA LYS A 338 -9.75 9.00 32.90
C LYS A 338 -10.14 7.57 32.56
N ALA A 339 -9.53 7.02 31.52
CA ALA A 339 -9.73 5.64 31.09
C ALA A 339 -8.80 4.69 31.85
N THR A 340 -9.36 3.60 32.40
CA THR A 340 -8.61 2.65 33.24
C THR A 340 -8.40 1.29 32.59
N ARG A 341 -9.27 0.87 31.66
CA ARG A 341 -9.20 -0.43 30.98
C ARG A 341 -8.63 -0.28 29.56
N LEU A 342 -7.72 -1.18 29.18
CA LEU A 342 -7.15 -1.25 27.83
C LEU A 342 -8.17 -1.80 26.81
N GLY A 343 -8.07 -1.33 25.56
CA GLY A 343 -8.93 -1.76 24.45
C GLY A 343 -10.08 -0.78 24.18
N LYS A 344 -11.20 -1.29 23.67
CA LYS A 344 -12.37 -0.45 23.33
C LYS A 344 -13.25 -0.27 24.56
N VAL A 345 -13.39 0.96 25.04
CA VAL A 345 -14.25 1.35 26.17
C VAL A 345 -15.45 2.15 25.64
N ASN A 346 -16.66 1.80 26.06
CA ASN A 346 -17.87 2.49 25.59
C ASN A 346 -18.12 3.78 26.39
N VAL A 347 -18.12 4.91 25.69
CA VAL A 347 -18.48 6.21 26.24
C VAL A 347 -19.98 6.43 26.01
N THR A 348 -20.74 6.64 27.08
CA THR A 348 -22.20 6.88 27.00
C THR A 348 -22.55 8.28 27.51
N VAL A 349 -23.07 9.13 26.63
CA VAL A 349 -23.56 10.48 26.97
C VAL A 349 -25.03 10.59 26.64
N SER A 350 -25.80 11.17 27.55
CA SER A 350 -27.24 11.37 27.41
C SER A 350 -27.60 12.83 27.63
N SER A 351 -28.32 13.44 26.68
CA SER A 351 -28.89 14.77 26.83
C SER A 351 -30.41 14.69 26.85
N VAL A 352 -31.03 15.34 27.82
CA VAL A 352 -32.49 15.33 28.04
C VAL A 352 -32.99 16.77 28.04
N ALA A 353 -34.07 17.04 27.31
CA ALA A 353 -34.81 18.28 27.42
C ALA A 353 -35.69 18.22 28.68
N GLU A 354 -35.41 19.04 29.69
CA GLU A 354 -36.14 19.04 30.96
C GLU A 354 -37.33 20.02 30.92
N ASP A 355 -38.42 19.63 31.58
CA ASP A 355 -39.53 20.54 31.88
C ASP A 355 -39.08 21.58 32.91
N SER A 356 -38.99 22.84 32.51
CA SER A 356 -38.73 23.92 33.46
C SER A 356 -39.65 25.11 33.28
N HIS A 357 -39.90 25.78 34.41
CA HIS A 357 -40.62 27.05 34.46
C HIS A 357 -39.69 28.26 34.36
N ASP A 358 -38.39 28.02 34.16
CA ASP A 358 -37.39 29.06 34.01
C ASP A 358 -37.44 29.67 32.60
N LEU A 359 -37.21 30.98 32.51
CA LEU A 359 -37.22 31.70 31.23
C LEU A 359 -35.89 31.47 30.49
N CYS A 360 -35.92 30.70 29.40
CA CYS A 360 -34.87 30.70 28.40
C CYS A 360 -35.09 31.88 27.45
N ASP A 361 -34.24 32.91 27.52
CA ASP A 361 -34.33 34.12 26.69
C ASP A 361 -35.74 34.77 26.66
N ASN A 362 -36.31 35.00 27.86
CA ASN A 362 -37.66 35.55 28.08
C ASN A 362 -38.82 34.69 27.52
N ARG A 363 -38.59 33.42 27.18
CA ARG A 363 -39.62 32.45 26.79
C ARG A 363 -39.58 31.22 27.71
N ILE A 364 -40.72 30.58 27.90
CA ILE A 364 -40.81 29.33 28.67
C ILE A 364 -40.15 28.22 27.83
N ALA A 365 -39.27 27.43 28.44
CA ALA A 365 -38.68 26.27 27.79
C ALA A 365 -39.78 25.25 27.41
N VAL A 366 -39.74 24.74 26.18
CA VAL A 366 -40.73 23.77 25.68
C VAL A 366 -40.07 22.40 25.58
N THR A 367 -40.68 21.38 26.18
CA THR A 367 -40.25 19.99 25.98
C THR A 367 -40.82 19.45 24.66
N PRO A 368 -39.98 18.89 23.77
CA PRO A 368 -40.44 18.32 22.52
C PRO A 368 -41.21 17.02 22.78
N LEU A 369 -42.39 16.90 22.16
CA LEU A 369 -43.26 15.70 22.26
C LEU A 369 -42.59 14.42 21.74
N GLN A 370 -41.59 14.54 20.85
CA GLN A 370 -40.85 13.41 20.28
C GLN A 370 -39.35 13.72 20.31
N GLY A 371 -38.54 12.78 20.81
CA GLY A 371 -37.09 12.96 20.93
C GLY A 371 -36.66 13.79 22.14
N GLU A 372 -37.40 13.77 23.24
CA GLU A 372 -37.07 14.43 24.54
C GLU A 372 -35.66 14.09 25.04
N ARG A 373 -35.15 12.91 24.69
CA ARG A 373 -33.84 12.41 25.10
C ARG A 373 -33.08 11.86 23.91
N ASP A 374 -31.82 12.25 23.78
CA ASP A 374 -30.85 11.60 22.90
C ASP A 374 -29.73 10.98 23.74
N THR A 375 -29.32 9.77 23.39
CA THR A 375 -28.24 9.05 24.08
C THR A 375 -27.32 8.43 23.06
N VAL A 376 -26.03 8.77 23.15
CA VAL A 376 -24.99 8.32 22.22
C VAL A 376 -23.99 7.43 22.93
N ILE A 377 -23.70 6.29 22.34
CA ILE A 377 -22.69 5.33 22.80
C ILE A 377 -21.65 5.17 21.69
N LYS A 378 -20.44 5.69 21.90
CA LYS A 378 -19.31 5.53 20.97
C LYS A 378 -18.14 4.82 21.65
N PRO A 379 -17.46 3.86 20.99
CA PRO A 379 -16.28 3.21 21.55
C PRO A 379 -15.05 4.13 21.46
N LEU A 380 -14.29 4.21 22.54
CA LEU A 380 -13.01 4.90 22.64
C LEU A 380 -11.87 3.87 22.75
N LEU A 381 -10.82 4.03 21.94
CA LEU A 381 -9.65 3.14 21.98
C LEU A 381 -8.66 3.59 23.05
N VAL A 382 -8.42 2.73 24.04
CA VAL A 382 -7.46 2.96 25.13
C VAL A 382 -6.21 2.12 24.88
N LYS A 383 -5.07 2.80 24.71
CA LYS A 383 -3.76 2.20 24.50
C LYS A 383 -2.96 2.16 25.82
N PRO A 384 -2.07 1.17 26.00
CA PRO A 384 -1.11 1.22 27.08
C PRO A 384 -0.11 2.36 26.85
N GLY A 385 0.37 2.98 27.93
CA GLY A 385 1.47 3.95 27.85
C GLY A 385 2.82 3.29 27.60
N GLY A 386 3.89 4.07 27.75
CA GLY A 386 5.27 3.57 27.61
C GLY A 386 5.63 3.15 26.19
N VAL A 387 6.80 2.53 26.05
CA VAL A 387 7.35 2.12 24.75
C VAL A 387 6.92 0.71 24.43
N LEU A 388 6.34 0.50 23.24
CA LEU A 388 6.00 -0.82 22.72
C LEU A 388 7.28 -1.61 22.42
N GLN A 389 7.40 -2.76 23.04
CA GLN A 389 8.46 -3.73 22.80
C GLN A 389 7.88 -4.96 22.12
N GLN A 390 8.64 -5.51 21.19
CA GLN A 390 8.24 -6.66 20.41
C GLN A 390 9.33 -7.72 20.44
N LYS A 391 8.96 -8.95 20.81
CA LYS A 391 9.85 -10.11 20.78
C LYS A 391 9.27 -11.19 19.88
N THR A 392 10.05 -11.62 18.90
CA THR A 392 9.62 -12.59 17.89
C THR A 392 10.39 -13.89 18.07
N GLN A 393 9.71 -15.03 17.95
CA GLN A 393 10.33 -16.35 17.89
C GLN A 393 9.78 -17.08 16.67
N ASN A 394 10.67 -17.63 15.84
CA ASN A 394 10.31 -18.22 14.56
C ASN A 394 10.88 -19.63 14.44
N ALA A 395 10.19 -20.48 13.69
CA ALA A 395 10.74 -21.75 13.26
C ALA A 395 10.28 -22.07 11.83
N PHE A 396 11.18 -22.69 11.06
CA PHE A 396 10.84 -23.25 9.76
C PHE A 396 10.77 -24.77 9.88
N LEU A 397 9.57 -25.33 9.76
CA LEU A 397 9.28 -26.73 10.03
C LEU A 397 9.02 -27.45 8.72
N CYS A 398 9.91 -28.36 8.33
CA CYS A 398 9.72 -29.23 7.17
C CYS A 398 9.33 -30.63 7.61
N VAL A 399 8.18 -31.10 7.12
CA VAL A 399 7.58 -32.37 7.50
C VAL A 399 7.54 -33.31 6.28
N ALA A 400 8.02 -34.54 6.48
CA ALA A 400 7.98 -35.62 5.49
C ALA A 400 7.32 -36.86 6.12
N ASP A 401 6.01 -36.76 6.39
CA ASP A 401 5.15 -37.80 6.99
C ASP A 401 5.44 -38.16 8.47
N ASN A 402 6.40 -37.49 9.10
CA ASN A 402 6.66 -37.57 10.54
C ASN A 402 5.97 -36.41 11.30
N THR A 403 6.03 -36.42 12.64
CA THR A 403 5.60 -35.26 13.44
C THR A 403 6.84 -34.48 13.86
N VAL A 404 6.86 -33.17 13.60
CA VAL A 404 7.90 -32.26 14.08
C VAL A 404 7.27 -31.34 15.13
N SER A 405 7.95 -31.14 16.25
CA SER A 405 7.48 -30.29 17.34
C SER A 405 8.52 -29.27 17.78
N GLU A 406 8.09 -28.04 18.02
CA GLU A 406 8.90 -26.96 18.59
C GLU A 406 8.19 -26.33 19.79
N GLU A 407 8.96 -25.81 20.74
CA GLU A 407 8.44 -25.14 21.93
C GLU A 407 8.78 -23.64 21.93
N PHE A 408 7.76 -22.79 22.06
CA PHE A 408 7.92 -21.36 22.19
C PHE A 408 7.64 -20.93 23.64
N SER A 409 8.63 -20.33 24.29
CA SER A 409 8.52 -19.83 25.66
C SER A 409 8.32 -18.32 25.65
N LEU A 410 7.12 -17.87 26.01
CA LEU A 410 6.76 -16.45 26.06
C LEU A 410 6.91 -15.93 27.48
N THR A 411 7.97 -15.15 27.71
CA THR A 411 8.30 -14.55 29.01
C THR A 411 8.13 -13.04 28.97
N LEU A 412 7.42 -12.48 29.97
CA LEU A 412 7.33 -11.03 30.17
C LEU A 412 8.44 -10.57 31.13
N PRO A 413 9.17 -9.48 30.83
CA PRO A 413 10.09 -8.86 31.78
C PRO A 413 9.39 -8.33 33.04
N GLU A 414 10.14 -8.09 34.12
CA GLU A 414 9.58 -7.55 35.38
C GLU A 414 9.01 -6.13 35.24
N LYS A 415 9.59 -5.30 34.35
CA LYS A 415 9.20 -3.90 34.13
C LYS A 415 8.16 -3.73 33.03
N VAL A 416 7.14 -4.57 32.99
CA VAL A 416 6.05 -4.51 32.00
C VAL A 416 4.84 -3.80 32.58
N LEU A 417 4.19 -2.96 31.78
CA LEU A 417 2.91 -2.36 32.14
C LEU A 417 1.82 -3.44 32.16
N GLU A 418 1.11 -3.56 33.28
CA GLU A 418 0.08 -4.58 33.47
C GLU A 418 -0.98 -4.54 32.37
N GLY A 419 -1.34 -5.72 31.85
CA GLY A 419 -2.33 -5.86 30.78
C GLY A 419 -1.85 -5.49 29.36
N SER A 420 -0.62 -4.98 29.19
CA SER A 420 -0.08 -4.66 27.86
C SER A 420 0.37 -5.91 27.06
N GLY A 421 0.69 -7.00 27.78
CA GLY A 421 1.17 -8.26 27.23
C GLY A 421 0.14 -8.95 26.36
N ARG A 422 0.44 -9.11 25.08
CA ARG A 422 -0.37 -9.88 24.11
C ARG A 422 0.54 -10.64 23.17
N ALA A 423 0.10 -11.80 22.68
CA ALA A 423 0.87 -12.57 21.72
C ALA A 423 0.02 -13.02 20.55
N THR A 424 0.63 -13.09 19.38
CA THR A 424 0.03 -13.62 18.15
C THR A 424 0.87 -14.78 17.64
N PHE A 425 0.19 -15.77 17.08
CA PHE A 425 0.81 -16.88 16.39
C PHE A 425 0.39 -16.84 14.93
N SER A 426 1.35 -17.02 14.03
CA SER A 426 1.12 -17.07 12.59
C SER A 426 1.78 -18.28 11.93
N VAL A 427 1.15 -18.76 10.87
CA VAL A 427 1.58 -19.90 10.05
C VAL A 427 1.44 -19.52 8.59
N ILE A 428 2.46 -19.84 7.80
CA ILE A 428 2.43 -19.71 6.34
C ILE A 428 3.20 -20.86 5.68
N GLY A 429 2.77 -21.28 4.49
CA GLY A 429 3.33 -22.42 3.79
C GLY A 429 4.57 -22.13 2.94
N ASP A 430 5.12 -20.93 3.03
CA ASP A 430 6.22 -20.48 2.18
C ASP A 430 7.31 -19.78 3.00
N ILE A 431 8.57 -20.07 2.69
CA ILE A 431 9.72 -19.47 3.38
C ILE A 431 9.83 -17.96 3.13
N MET A 432 9.35 -17.47 1.99
CA MET A 432 9.23 -16.03 1.72
C MET A 432 7.87 -15.48 2.17
N GLY A 433 6.98 -16.33 2.67
CA GLY A 433 5.63 -15.99 3.09
C GLY A 433 5.53 -14.75 4.00
N PRO A 434 6.30 -14.64 5.10
CA PRO A 434 6.25 -13.45 5.96
C PRO A 434 6.57 -12.15 5.22
N ALA A 435 7.54 -12.20 4.30
CA ALA A 435 7.90 -11.05 3.49
C ALA A 435 6.85 -10.71 2.42
N LEU A 436 6.10 -11.73 1.96
CA LEU A 436 4.99 -11.61 1.01
C LEU A 436 3.65 -11.27 1.65
N GLN A 437 3.50 -11.33 2.96
CA GLN A 437 2.25 -10.98 3.64
C GLN A 437 2.27 -9.53 4.10
N ASN A 438 3.45 -9.08 4.53
CA ASN A 438 3.71 -7.67 4.76
C ASN A 438 4.20 -6.98 3.48
N LEU A 439 3.71 -7.37 2.29
CA LEU A 439 4.07 -6.67 1.04
C LEU A 439 3.81 -5.17 1.19
N GLU A 440 2.80 -4.71 1.93
CA GLU A 440 2.58 -3.27 2.07
C GLU A 440 3.65 -2.53 2.88
N GLN A 441 4.35 -3.22 3.78
CA GLN A 441 5.45 -2.65 4.59
C GLN A 441 6.85 -3.03 4.06
N LEU A 442 6.99 -4.14 3.33
CA LEU A 442 8.24 -4.59 2.70
C LEU A 442 8.33 -4.22 1.21
N LEU A 443 7.22 -4.27 0.46
CA LEU A 443 6.99 -3.40 -0.70
C LEU A 443 6.40 -2.08 -0.25
N GLU A 444 7.26 -1.31 0.37
CA GLU A 444 6.96 0.09 0.64
C GLU A 444 7.27 0.93 -0.59
N MET A 445 6.47 1.98 -0.80
CA MET A 445 6.79 2.99 -1.81
C MET A 445 8.10 3.67 -1.43
N PRO A 446 9.15 3.67 -2.27
CA PRO A 446 10.42 4.29 -1.92
C PRO A 446 10.29 5.78 -1.59
N PHE A 447 10.72 6.15 -0.38
CA PHE A 447 10.72 7.53 0.12
C PHE A 447 12.00 7.92 0.85
N GLY A 448 12.04 9.17 1.30
CA GLY A 448 13.16 9.68 2.08
C GLY A 448 14.34 10.09 1.22
N CYS A 449 15.54 10.11 1.81
CA CYS A 449 16.80 10.45 1.16
C CYS A 449 17.32 9.31 0.26
N GLY A 450 18.41 9.53 -0.48
CA GLY A 450 18.94 8.56 -1.44
C GLY A 450 19.35 7.21 -0.83
N GLU A 451 19.62 7.16 0.47
CA GLU A 451 19.89 5.92 1.21
C GLU A 451 18.58 5.16 1.54
N GLN A 452 17.60 5.86 2.13
CA GLN A 452 16.29 5.31 2.49
C GLN A 452 15.50 4.83 1.26
N ASN A 453 15.56 5.59 0.17
CA ASN A 453 14.92 5.22 -1.08
C ASN A 453 15.48 3.89 -1.62
N MET A 454 16.81 3.67 -1.51
CA MET A 454 17.43 2.41 -1.92
C MET A 454 17.14 1.26 -0.96
N ALA A 455 16.97 1.54 0.33
CA ALA A 455 16.56 0.56 1.34
C ALA A 455 15.23 -0.12 0.98
N GLN A 456 14.27 0.66 0.48
CA GLN A 456 12.95 0.18 0.07
C GLN A 456 12.92 -0.32 -1.38
N PHE A 457 13.78 0.23 -2.26
CA PHE A 457 13.84 -0.16 -3.67
C PHE A 457 14.39 -1.58 -3.89
N ALA A 458 15.46 -1.96 -3.17
CA ALA A 458 16.13 -3.24 -3.42
C ALA A 458 15.28 -4.49 -3.07
N PRO A 459 14.58 -4.57 -1.92
CA PRO A 459 13.70 -5.70 -1.59
C PRO A 459 12.64 -5.99 -2.67
N ASN A 460 12.05 -4.94 -3.26
CA ASN A 460 11.04 -5.05 -4.33
C ASN A 460 11.53 -5.87 -5.52
N ILE A 461 12.82 -5.74 -5.87
CA ILE A 461 13.43 -6.50 -6.96
C ILE A 461 13.48 -7.99 -6.62
N PHE A 462 13.97 -8.34 -5.42
CA PHE A 462 14.17 -9.73 -5.03
C PHE A 462 12.85 -10.47 -4.82
N ILE A 463 11.83 -9.77 -4.29
CA ILE A 463 10.46 -10.30 -4.17
C ILE A 463 9.89 -10.61 -5.56
N LEU A 464 10.00 -9.68 -6.53
CA LEU A 464 9.53 -9.93 -7.89
C LEU A 464 10.29 -11.06 -8.58
N GLN A 465 11.61 -11.13 -8.44
CA GLN A 465 12.41 -12.23 -8.97
C GLN A 465 12.00 -13.58 -8.38
N TYR A 466 11.70 -13.62 -7.08
CA TYR A 466 11.22 -14.81 -6.39
C TYR A 466 9.86 -15.27 -6.94
N LEU A 467 8.87 -14.38 -6.93
CA LEU A 467 7.50 -14.68 -7.36
C LEU A 467 7.45 -15.10 -8.84
N ASN A 468 8.22 -14.43 -9.69
CA ASN A 468 8.31 -14.77 -11.11
C ASN A 468 8.95 -16.16 -11.31
N LYS A 469 10.10 -16.44 -10.67
CA LYS A 469 10.78 -17.75 -10.81
C LYS A 469 9.97 -18.91 -10.23
N THR A 470 9.26 -18.70 -9.14
CA THR A 470 8.40 -19.71 -8.51
C THR A 470 7.03 -19.86 -9.16
N LYS A 471 6.70 -19.02 -10.15
CA LYS A 471 5.41 -18.98 -10.85
C LYS A 471 4.24 -18.72 -9.91
N GLN A 472 4.45 -17.86 -8.93
CA GLN A 472 3.48 -17.46 -7.91
C GLN A 472 3.15 -15.96 -7.99
N LEU A 473 3.56 -15.29 -9.07
CA LEU A 473 3.33 -13.86 -9.27
C LEU A 473 1.87 -13.59 -9.62
N ASP A 474 1.20 -12.84 -8.75
CA ASP A 474 -0.13 -12.29 -8.99
C ASP A 474 -0.03 -10.98 -9.81
N PRO A 475 -0.90 -10.75 -10.82
CA PRO A 475 -0.84 -9.55 -11.64
C PRO A 475 -1.00 -8.22 -10.90
N GLU A 476 -1.80 -8.19 -9.81
CA GLU A 476 -2.02 -6.97 -9.02
C GLU A 476 -0.77 -6.63 -8.21
N ILE A 477 -0.16 -7.65 -7.59
CA ILE A 477 1.12 -7.51 -6.88
C ILE A 477 2.23 -7.09 -7.86
N GLU A 478 2.24 -7.66 -9.07
CA GLU A 478 3.19 -7.28 -10.12
C GLU A 478 3.05 -5.80 -10.50
N ASP A 479 1.85 -5.32 -10.80
CA ASP A 479 1.63 -3.92 -11.20
C ASP A 479 2.01 -2.94 -10.07
N LYS A 480 1.63 -3.25 -8.82
CA LYS A 480 2.01 -2.45 -7.64
C LYS A 480 3.53 -2.40 -7.47
N ALA A 481 4.20 -3.55 -7.55
CA ALA A 481 5.66 -3.64 -7.42
C ALA A 481 6.39 -2.91 -8.56
N LEU A 482 5.92 -3.04 -9.81
CA LEU A 482 6.46 -2.34 -10.97
C LEU A 482 6.28 -0.82 -10.83
N THR A 483 5.14 -0.37 -10.31
CA THR A 483 4.89 1.04 -10.00
C THR A 483 5.88 1.56 -8.95
N PHE A 484 6.09 0.84 -7.86
CA PHE A 484 7.08 1.21 -6.84
C PHE A 484 8.51 1.22 -7.37
N LEU A 485 8.90 0.26 -8.22
CA LEU A 485 10.20 0.27 -8.88
C LEU A 485 10.35 1.48 -9.82
N ARG A 486 9.34 1.82 -10.62
CA ARG A 486 9.40 3.01 -11.51
C ARG A 486 9.54 4.29 -10.71
N THR A 487 8.73 4.45 -9.66
CA THR A 487 8.76 5.62 -8.77
C THR A 487 10.09 5.71 -8.03
N GLY A 488 10.57 4.61 -7.43
CA GLY A 488 11.85 4.57 -6.72
C GLY A 488 13.05 4.84 -7.62
N TYR A 489 13.03 4.35 -8.87
CA TYR A 489 14.04 4.67 -9.87
C TYR A 489 14.05 6.18 -10.18
N GLN A 490 12.89 6.79 -10.48
CA GLN A 490 12.79 8.21 -10.77
C GLN A 490 13.24 9.07 -9.58
N ARG A 491 12.84 8.69 -8.36
CA ARG A 491 13.23 9.37 -7.13
C ARG A 491 14.73 9.27 -6.87
N GLN A 492 15.33 8.11 -7.10
CA GLN A 492 16.78 7.94 -6.90
C GLN A 492 17.61 8.84 -7.82
N LEU A 493 17.10 9.20 -9.00
CA LEU A 493 17.79 10.12 -9.91
C LEU A 493 17.91 11.54 -9.36
N LEU A 494 17.07 11.94 -8.38
CA LEU A 494 17.20 13.23 -7.69
C LEU A 494 18.50 13.29 -6.86
N TYR A 495 19.04 12.14 -6.46
CA TYR A 495 20.25 12.02 -5.65
C TYR A 495 21.51 11.76 -6.49
N LYS A 496 21.41 11.89 -7.81
CA LYS A 496 22.50 11.71 -8.76
C LYS A 496 23.29 13.02 -8.97
N HIS A 497 24.61 12.91 -8.96
CA HIS A 497 25.54 13.97 -9.29
C HIS A 497 25.81 14.08 -10.80
N ASP A 498 26.36 15.23 -11.22
CA ASP A 498 26.70 15.49 -12.62
C ASP A 498 27.83 14.58 -13.13
N ASP A 499 28.67 14.08 -12.22
CA ASP A 499 29.75 13.13 -12.51
C ASP A 499 29.30 11.66 -12.59
N GLY A 500 28.00 11.38 -12.35
CA GLY A 500 27.40 10.06 -12.39
C GLY A 500 27.33 9.32 -11.06
N SER A 501 27.86 9.91 -9.97
CA SER A 501 27.81 9.32 -8.62
C SER A 501 26.48 9.57 -7.89
N TYR A 502 26.25 8.86 -6.80
CA TYR A 502 25.07 9.01 -5.94
C TYR A 502 25.48 9.29 -4.49
N SER A 503 24.67 10.05 -3.77
CA SER A 503 24.88 10.43 -2.36
C SER A 503 23.55 10.48 -1.61
N ALA A 504 23.55 10.64 -0.29
CA ALA A 504 22.32 10.66 0.50
C ALA A 504 21.42 11.85 0.14
N PHE A 505 22.00 13.04 -0.06
CA PHE A 505 21.27 14.27 -0.34
C PHE A 505 21.51 14.83 -1.75
N GLY A 506 22.10 14.03 -2.64
CA GLY A 506 22.35 14.43 -4.02
C GLY A 506 23.31 15.60 -4.11
N LYS A 507 22.98 16.60 -4.95
CA LYS A 507 23.84 17.77 -5.18
C LYS A 507 24.03 18.69 -3.97
N SER A 508 23.26 18.47 -2.89
CA SER A 508 23.49 19.15 -1.61
C SER A 508 24.74 18.64 -0.90
N ASP A 509 25.16 17.39 -1.17
CA ASP A 509 26.44 16.86 -0.71
C ASP A 509 27.57 17.32 -1.64
N ASN A 510 28.75 17.60 -1.10
CA ASN A 510 29.88 18.08 -1.90
C ASN A 510 30.46 17.02 -2.86
N GLN A 511 30.23 15.74 -2.60
CA GLN A 511 30.77 14.62 -3.38
C GLN A 511 29.87 13.38 -3.25
N GLY A 512 29.92 12.51 -4.26
CA GLY A 512 29.26 11.20 -4.24
C GLY A 512 29.85 10.23 -3.21
N ASN A 513 29.08 9.19 -2.90
CA ASN A 513 29.49 8.11 -2.01
C ASN A 513 29.83 6.83 -2.80
N THR A 514 31.01 6.24 -2.53
CA THR A 514 31.47 5.04 -3.26
C THR A 514 30.56 3.83 -3.04
N TRP A 515 30.17 3.57 -1.80
CA TRP A 515 29.34 2.42 -1.44
C TRP A 515 27.93 2.54 -2.04
N LEU A 516 27.28 3.69 -1.84
CA LEU A 516 25.92 3.95 -2.34
C LEU A 516 25.88 3.92 -3.87
N THR A 517 26.89 4.50 -4.54
CA THR A 517 26.99 4.47 -6.01
C THR A 517 27.06 3.03 -6.54
N ALA A 518 27.83 2.16 -5.88
CA ALA A 518 27.90 0.75 -6.24
C ALA A 518 26.57 0.01 -5.96
N PHE A 519 25.91 0.31 -4.84
CA PHE A 519 24.62 -0.30 -4.49
C PHE A 519 23.49 0.12 -5.46
N VAL A 520 23.45 1.40 -5.85
CA VAL A 520 22.52 1.91 -6.87
C VAL A 520 22.78 1.25 -8.22
N ALA A 521 24.04 1.21 -8.67
CA ALA A 521 24.40 0.58 -9.94
C ALA A 521 23.98 -0.90 -9.98
N ARG A 522 24.29 -1.66 -8.92
CA ARG A 522 23.89 -3.05 -8.71
C ARG A 522 22.37 -3.23 -8.83
N SER A 523 21.62 -2.47 -8.04
CA SER A 523 20.16 -2.58 -7.96
C SER A 523 19.48 -2.18 -9.27
N PHE A 524 19.95 -1.11 -9.92
CA PHE A 524 19.45 -0.69 -11.23
C PHE A 524 19.71 -1.75 -12.30
N GLY A 525 20.89 -2.38 -12.29
CA GLY A 525 21.15 -3.45 -13.25
C GLY A 525 20.25 -4.66 -13.05
N GLN A 526 19.94 -5.04 -11.81
CA GLN A 526 19.01 -6.14 -11.54
C GLN A 526 17.55 -5.76 -11.90
N ALA A 527 17.11 -4.55 -11.55
CA ALA A 527 15.78 -4.03 -11.86
C ALA A 527 15.53 -3.87 -13.38
N SER A 528 16.58 -3.79 -14.20
CA SER A 528 16.46 -3.66 -15.66
C SER A 528 15.77 -4.84 -16.35
N SER A 529 15.64 -5.97 -15.64
CA SER A 529 14.87 -7.13 -16.10
C SER A 529 13.36 -6.97 -15.93
N HIS A 530 12.90 -6.01 -15.11
CA HIS A 530 11.50 -5.78 -14.78
C HIS A 530 10.99 -4.40 -15.26
N ILE A 531 11.83 -3.36 -15.19
CA ILE A 531 11.48 -1.99 -15.57
C ILE A 531 12.49 -1.40 -16.55
N TYR A 532 12.07 -0.39 -17.31
CA TYR A 532 12.98 0.37 -18.17
C TYR A 532 13.95 1.20 -17.32
N ILE A 533 15.24 0.97 -17.51
CA ILE A 533 16.33 1.73 -16.88
C ILE A 533 17.26 2.23 -17.98
N ASN A 534 17.59 3.52 -17.93
CA ASN A 534 18.55 4.09 -18.87
C ASN A 534 19.95 3.53 -18.57
N LYS A 535 20.53 2.81 -19.54
CA LYS A 535 21.85 2.19 -19.43
C LYS A 535 22.96 3.21 -19.15
N ASP A 536 22.80 4.47 -19.58
CA ASP A 536 23.75 5.54 -19.32
C ASP A 536 23.87 5.85 -17.83
N HIS A 537 22.80 5.69 -17.05
CA HIS A 537 22.84 5.93 -15.61
C HIS A 537 23.71 4.92 -14.87
N VAL A 538 23.65 3.64 -15.28
CA VAL A 538 24.53 2.59 -14.75
C VAL A 538 25.94 2.77 -15.27
N HIS A 539 26.11 3.07 -16.57
CA HIS A 539 27.42 3.27 -17.18
C HIS A 539 28.21 4.43 -16.55
N ASN A 540 27.58 5.58 -16.34
CA ASN A 540 28.22 6.74 -15.72
C ASN A 540 28.64 6.46 -14.27
N ALA A 541 27.82 5.74 -13.50
CA ALA A 541 28.18 5.30 -12.15
C ALA A 541 29.41 4.38 -12.14
N LEU A 542 29.49 3.45 -13.10
CA LEU A 542 30.65 2.56 -13.26
C LEU A 542 31.91 3.31 -13.66
N LEU A 543 31.82 4.28 -14.57
CA LEU A 543 32.95 5.14 -14.95
C LEU A 543 33.47 5.96 -13.76
N TRP A 544 32.56 6.46 -12.92
CA TRP A 544 32.93 7.18 -11.71
C TRP A 544 33.63 6.28 -10.69
N LEU A 545 33.12 5.05 -10.45
CA LEU A 545 33.76 4.07 -9.59
C LEU A 545 35.16 3.71 -10.10
N GLN A 546 35.33 3.57 -11.42
CA GLN A 546 36.63 3.27 -12.03
C GLN A 546 37.67 4.38 -11.77
N LYS A 547 37.26 5.66 -11.78
CA LYS A 547 38.14 6.79 -11.46
C LYS A 547 38.62 6.79 -10.01
N HIS A 548 37.86 6.16 -9.10
CA HIS A 548 38.18 6.04 -7.67
C HIS A 548 38.79 4.68 -7.30
N GLN A 549 39.30 3.92 -8.29
CA GLN A 549 40.10 2.72 -8.07
C GLN A 549 41.57 3.09 -7.86
N LEU A 550 42.15 2.63 -6.75
CA LEU A 550 43.56 2.86 -6.40
C LEU A 550 44.51 2.04 -7.31
N PRO A 551 45.80 2.41 -7.41
CA PRO A 551 46.81 1.63 -8.14
C PRO A 551 46.98 0.19 -7.63
N SER A 552 46.67 -0.06 -6.36
CA SER A 552 46.63 -1.40 -5.76
C SER A 552 45.50 -2.28 -6.32
N GLY A 553 44.52 -1.68 -7.00
CA GLY A 553 43.30 -2.29 -7.49
C GLY A 553 42.11 -2.21 -6.53
N CYS A 554 42.32 -1.77 -5.29
CA CYS A 554 41.26 -1.59 -4.30
C CYS A 554 40.47 -0.29 -4.54
N PHE A 555 39.24 -0.20 -4.05
CA PHE A 555 38.41 1.01 -4.18
C PHE A 555 38.60 1.96 -3.00
N GLN A 556 38.69 3.26 -3.30
CA GLN A 556 38.77 4.30 -2.28
C GLN A 556 37.39 4.59 -1.68
N ASN A 557 37.30 4.67 -0.35
CA ASN A 557 36.09 5.15 0.33
C ASN A 557 36.01 6.67 0.23
N VAL A 558 35.01 7.17 -0.50
CA VAL A 558 34.75 8.59 -0.74
C VAL A 558 33.29 8.88 -0.42
N GLY A 559 33.01 10.09 0.04
CA GLY A 559 31.67 10.53 0.44
C GLY A 559 31.34 10.21 1.90
N LYS A 560 30.21 10.74 2.35
CA LYS A 560 29.62 10.43 3.65
C LYS A 560 28.41 9.52 3.41
N LEU A 561 28.23 8.56 4.31
CA LEU A 561 27.05 7.72 4.38
C LEU A 561 26.48 7.90 5.79
N PHE A 562 25.20 8.19 5.91
CA PHE A 562 24.59 8.51 7.21
C PHE A 562 23.97 7.26 7.83
N ASN A 563 23.36 6.40 7.03
CA ASN A 563 22.77 5.14 7.46
C ASN A 563 23.82 4.01 7.50
N ASN A 564 24.30 3.67 8.71
CA ASN A 564 25.24 2.56 8.90
C ASN A 564 24.55 1.18 8.70
N ASP A 565 23.24 1.09 8.98
CA ASP A 565 22.44 -0.13 8.79
C ASP A 565 22.31 -0.51 7.31
N LEU A 566 22.41 0.49 6.43
CA LEU A 566 22.46 0.29 5.00
C LEU A 566 23.86 -0.14 4.52
N LYS A 567 24.92 0.35 5.17
CA LYS A 567 26.32 0.00 4.85
C LYS A 567 26.65 -1.47 5.16
N GLY A 568 26.03 -2.01 6.21
CA GLY A 568 26.33 -3.34 6.74
C GLY A 568 27.74 -3.42 7.34
N GLY A 569 28.36 -4.60 7.29
CA GLY A 569 29.72 -4.86 7.78
C GLY A 569 30.87 -4.20 7.01
N VAL A 570 30.58 -3.36 6.00
CA VAL A 570 31.59 -2.70 5.17
C VAL A 570 32.19 -1.52 5.92
N ASP A 571 33.41 -1.63 6.43
CA ASP A 571 34.06 -0.53 7.14
C ASP A 571 35.47 -0.18 6.67
N ASP A 572 36.14 -1.11 6.02
CA ASP A 572 37.51 -0.96 5.55
C ASP A 572 37.61 -0.97 4.01
N THR A 573 38.81 -0.68 3.50
CA THR A 573 39.08 -0.66 2.07
C THR A 573 38.86 -2.04 1.41
N ILE A 574 39.06 -3.13 2.16
CA ILE A 574 38.97 -4.51 1.62
C ILE A 574 37.51 -4.93 1.49
N SER A 575 36.70 -4.74 2.53
CA SER A 575 35.25 -4.97 2.54
C SER A 575 34.55 -4.14 1.48
N LEU A 576 34.90 -2.85 1.33
CA LEU A 576 34.36 -2.00 0.27
C LEU A 576 34.72 -2.55 -1.11
N THR A 577 35.97 -2.96 -1.29
CA THR A 577 36.42 -3.55 -2.55
C THR A 577 35.69 -4.85 -2.85
N ALA A 578 35.48 -5.71 -1.85
CA ALA A 578 34.76 -6.97 -2.00
C ALA A 578 33.30 -6.72 -2.38
N TYR A 579 32.64 -5.75 -1.74
CA TYR A 579 31.26 -5.37 -2.04
C TYR A 579 31.10 -4.80 -3.46
N VAL A 580 31.95 -3.84 -3.83
CA VAL A 580 31.96 -3.28 -5.18
C VAL A 580 32.23 -4.38 -6.21
N THR A 581 33.16 -5.30 -5.92
CA THR A 581 33.46 -6.42 -6.82
C THR A 581 32.25 -7.35 -6.97
N ALA A 582 31.53 -7.68 -5.89
CA ALA A 582 30.29 -8.46 -5.95
C ALA A 582 29.24 -7.78 -6.85
N ALA A 583 29.02 -6.48 -6.65
CA ALA A 583 28.11 -5.68 -7.47
C ALA A 583 28.49 -5.70 -8.96
N LEU A 584 29.78 -5.53 -9.29
CA LEU A 584 30.27 -5.56 -10.67
C LEU A 584 30.05 -6.92 -11.34
N VAL A 585 30.23 -8.01 -10.61
CA VAL A 585 30.06 -9.38 -11.14
C VAL A 585 28.58 -9.70 -11.33
N GLU A 586 27.70 -9.29 -10.41
CA GLU A 586 26.25 -9.45 -10.55
C GLU A 586 25.67 -8.67 -11.73
N LEU A 587 26.27 -7.52 -12.08
CA LEU A 587 25.96 -6.75 -13.30
C LEU A 587 26.40 -7.45 -14.60
N ARG A 588 27.00 -8.65 -14.51
CA ARG A 588 27.52 -9.43 -15.64
C ARG A 588 28.54 -8.68 -16.50
N LEU A 589 29.34 -7.81 -15.88
CA LEU A 589 30.50 -7.23 -16.56
C LEU A 589 31.46 -8.34 -16.98
N GLU A 590 31.92 -8.30 -18.24
CA GLU A 590 32.82 -9.32 -18.76
C GLU A 590 34.12 -9.41 -17.94
N LYS A 591 34.61 -10.63 -17.72
CA LYS A 591 35.87 -10.90 -16.99
C LYS A 591 37.09 -10.16 -17.56
N ASN A 592 37.02 -9.74 -18.83
CA ASN A 592 38.08 -9.01 -19.53
C ASN A 592 38.14 -7.52 -19.16
N ASN A 593 37.20 -7.02 -18.35
CA ASN A 593 37.23 -5.65 -17.88
C ASN A 593 38.44 -5.42 -16.95
N THR A 594 39.24 -4.40 -17.26
CA THR A 594 40.45 -4.04 -16.51
C THR A 594 40.17 -3.68 -15.06
N MET A 595 39.04 -3.01 -14.78
CA MET A 595 38.59 -2.63 -13.45
C MET A 595 38.34 -3.86 -12.57
N LEU A 596 37.56 -4.83 -13.07
CA LEU A 596 37.23 -6.06 -12.35
C LEU A 596 38.47 -6.91 -12.07
N ARG A 597 39.37 -7.05 -13.06
CA ARG A 597 40.62 -7.79 -12.90
C ARG A 597 41.54 -7.15 -11.84
N ASN A 598 41.61 -5.82 -11.79
CA ASN A 598 42.39 -5.11 -10.78
C ASN A 598 41.78 -5.27 -9.37
N ALA A 599 40.45 -5.23 -9.26
CA ALA A 599 39.76 -5.45 -7.99
C ALA A 599 39.97 -6.87 -7.45
N LEU A 600 39.84 -7.89 -8.31
CA LEU A 600 40.14 -9.27 -7.96
C LEU A 600 41.60 -9.47 -7.54
N ARG A 601 42.55 -8.75 -8.16
CA ARG A 601 43.96 -8.77 -7.75
C ARG A 601 44.13 -8.21 -6.33
N CYS A 602 43.47 -7.11 -6.01
CA CYS A 602 43.48 -6.56 -4.64
C CYS A 602 42.94 -7.59 -3.63
N LEU A 603 41.80 -8.23 -3.93
CA LEU A 603 41.20 -9.23 -3.03
C LEU A 603 42.07 -10.49 -2.86
N LYS A 604 42.73 -10.98 -3.93
CA LYS A 604 43.65 -12.13 -3.82
C LYS A 604 44.91 -11.81 -3.02
N ASN A 605 45.36 -10.56 -3.06
CA ASN A 605 46.54 -10.11 -2.30
C ASN A 605 46.21 -9.86 -0.82
N ALA A 606 44.93 -9.79 -0.44
CA ALA A 606 44.54 -9.75 0.96
C ALA A 606 44.84 -11.10 1.61
N THR A 607 45.71 -11.10 2.62
CA THR A 607 46.12 -12.32 3.34
C THR A 607 44.94 -12.96 4.05
N LEU A 608 44.68 -14.26 3.84
CA LEU A 608 43.55 -15.00 4.40
C LEU A 608 43.45 -14.96 5.95
N ASP A 609 44.56 -14.75 6.66
CA ASP A 609 44.59 -14.73 8.13
C ASP A 609 44.21 -13.38 8.78
N LYS A 610 44.12 -12.30 8.00
CA LYS A 610 43.81 -10.94 8.50
C LYS A 610 42.34 -10.47 8.39
N PRO A 611 41.54 -10.84 7.38
CA PRO A 611 40.19 -10.30 7.23
C PRO A 611 39.23 -10.82 8.30
N SER A 612 38.26 -9.98 8.68
CA SER A 612 37.14 -10.37 9.53
C SER A 612 36.31 -11.50 8.89
N LEU A 613 35.53 -12.21 9.70
CA LEU A 613 34.61 -13.26 9.21
C LEU A 613 33.68 -12.73 8.10
N TYR A 614 33.18 -11.51 8.25
CA TYR A 614 32.38 -10.82 7.25
C TYR A 614 33.08 -10.71 5.88
N ILE A 615 34.33 -10.22 5.88
CA ILE A 615 35.10 -10.05 4.65
C ILE A 615 35.36 -11.41 3.99
N LYS A 616 35.69 -12.44 4.77
CA LYS A 616 35.90 -13.80 4.26
C LYS A 616 34.63 -14.34 3.58
N ALA A 617 33.46 -14.15 4.19
CA ALA A 617 32.18 -14.58 3.62
C ALA A 617 31.87 -13.86 2.30
N LEU A 618 32.03 -12.53 2.28
CA LEU A 618 31.81 -11.72 1.07
C LEU A 618 32.80 -12.09 -0.05
N MET A 619 34.07 -12.33 0.28
CA MET A 619 35.07 -12.82 -0.67
C MET A 619 34.70 -14.21 -1.21
N ALA A 620 34.22 -15.12 -0.36
CA ALA A 620 33.79 -16.45 -0.79
C ALA A 620 32.63 -16.35 -1.81
N TYR A 621 31.69 -15.44 -1.59
CA TYR A 621 30.63 -15.14 -2.56
C TYR A 621 31.19 -14.60 -3.88
N VAL A 622 32.07 -13.60 -3.84
CA VAL A 622 32.72 -13.03 -5.04
C VAL A 622 33.48 -14.09 -5.85
N PHE A 623 34.27 -14.94 -5.19
CA PHE A 623 35.03 -15.99 -5.86
C PHE A 623 34.13 -17.11 -6.41
N THR A 624 32.99 -17.38 -5.76
CA THR A 624 31.95 -18.27 -6.30
C THR A 624 31.40 -17.71 -7.61
N LEU A 625 30.99 -16.44 -7.65
CA LEU A 625 30.43 -15.82 -8.85
C LEU A 625 31.46 -15.74 -10.00
N THR A 626 32.73 -15.51 -9.68
CA THR A 626 33.81 -15.44 -10.68
C THR A 626 34.35 -16.82 -11.10
N LYS A 627 33.83 -17.91 -10.50
CA LYS A 627 34.21 -19.31 -10.77
C LYS A 627 35.66 -19.66 -10.36
N ASP A 628 36.21 -18.96 -9.36
CA ASP A 628 37.49 -19.30 -8.75
C ASP A 628 37.26 -20.24 -7.56
N MET A 629 37.07 -21.52 -7.87
CA MET A 629 36.65 -22.51 -6.87
C MET A 629 37.74 -22.82 -5.85
N GLU A 630 39.02 -22.61 -6.18
CA GLU A 630 40.14 -22.88 -5.26
C GLU A 630 40.15 -21.87 -4.11
N MET A 631 40.12 -20.57 -4.42
CA MET A 631 40.06 -19.51 -3.41
C MET A 631 38.79 -19.60 -2.58
N ARG A 632 37.65 -19.89 -3.22
CA ARG A 632 36.37 -20.13 -2.54
C ARG A 632 36.50 -21.22 -1.48
N GLU A 633 37.03 -22.38 -1.85
CA GLU A 633 37.11 -23.52 -0.93
C GLU A 633 38.06 -23.24 0.24
N GLN A 634 39.15 -22.51 0.00
CA GLN A 634 40.06 -22.07 1.07
C GLN A 634 39.37 -21.11 2.05
N LEU A 635 38.60 -20.15 1.54
CA LEU A 635 37.85 -19.19 2.35
C LEU A 635 36.76 -19.86 3.17
N LEU A 636 35.98 -20.76 2.57
CA LEU A 636 34.93 -21.50 3.28
C LEU A 636 35.54 -22.42 4.35
N LYS A 637 36.63 -23.15 4.06
CA LYS A 637 37.33 -23.95 5.08
C LYS A 637 37.89 -23.10 6.23
N SER A 638 38.38 -21.90 5.94
CA SER A 638 38.82 -20.96 6.98
C SER A 638 37.66 -20.51 7.86
N LEU A 639 36.53 -20.15 7.23
CA LEU A 639 35.29 -19.79 7.92
C LEU A 639 34.80 -20.95 8.78
N ASP A 640 34.78 -22.17 8.26
CA ASP A 640 34.36 -23.37 8.99
C ASP A 640 35.24 -23.64 10.22
N LYS A 641 36.55 -23.46 10.09
CA LYS A 641 37.51 -23.63 11.19
C LYS A 641 37.31 -22.60 12.29
N GLU A 642 37.00 -21.36 11.94
CA GLU A 642 36.85 -20.24 12.88
C GLU A 642 35.45 -20.18 13.51
N THR A 643 34.42 -20.60 12.79
CA THR A 643 33.02 -20.54 13.25
C THR A 643 32.54 -21.86 13.87
N GLY A 644 33.20 -22.98 13.58
CA GLY A 644 32.82 -24.31 14.10
C GLY A 644 31.50 -24.85 13.54
N ILE A 645 30.95 -24.25 12.48
CA ILE A 645 29.59 -24.49 11.94
C ILE A 645 29.34 -25.95 11.52
N TYR A 646 30.38 -26.74 11.26
CA TYR A 646 30.24 -28.14 10.85
C TYR A 646 30.41 -29.20 11.96
N CYS A 647 30.81 -28.83 13.19
CA CYS A 647 31.30 -29.82 14.16
C CYS A 647 30.35 -30.19 15.31
N SER A 648 29.06 -29.80 15.31
CA SER A 648 28.13 -30.34 16.31
C SER A 648 26.81 -30.83 15.72
N SER A 649 26.48 -32.07 16.03
CA SER A 649 25.25 -32.78 15.68
C SER A 649 24.12 -32.50 16.68
N LEU A 650 24.01 -31.28 17.19
CA LEU A 650 22.98 -30.92 18.16
C LEU A 650 22.30 -29.62 17.76
N LEU A 651 20.98 -29.59 17.94
CA LEU A 651 20.03 -28.49 17.76
C LEU A 651 20.37 -27.18 18.52
N HIS A 652 21.58 -27.04 19.03
CA HIS A 652 22.07 -25.85 19.66
C HIS A 652 23.41 -25.50 19.02
N VAL A 653 23.41 -24.42 18.24
CA VAL A 653 24.59 -23.54 18.23
C VAL A 653 24.82 -23.26 19.71
N SER A 654 25.88 -23.86 20.28
CA SER A 654 26.21 -23.70 21.69
C SER A 654 26.24 -22.20 22.00
N PRO A 655 25.75 -21.78 23.18
CA PRO A 655 25.95 -20.43 23.67
C PRO A 655 27.39 -19.99 23.48
N LEU A 656 28.39 -20.89 23.53
CA LEU A 656 29.80 -20.59 23.28
C LEU A 656 30.15 -20.17 21.84
N SER A 657 29.47 -20.67 20.81
CA SER A 657 29.69 -20.30 19.40
C SER A 657 28.88 -19.07 19.00
N ALA A 658 27.71 -18.87 19.63
CA ALA A 658 27.01 -17.60 19.60
C ALA A 658 27.78 -16.54 20.38
N GLU A 659 28.32 -16.87 21.56
CA GLU A 659 29.22 -16.05 22.39
C GLU A 659 30.53 -15.78 21.64
N LEU A 660 31.14 -16.68 20.89
CA LEU A 660 32.31 -16.31 20.08
C LEU A 660 31.97 -15.32 18.94
N LEU A 661 30.69 -15.25 18.53
CA LEU A 661 30.16 -14.26 17.59
C LEU A 661 29.56 -13.02 18.30
N THR A 662 29.26 -13.07 19.61
CA THR A 662 28.61 -12.01 20.41
C THR A 662 29.42 -11.52 21.62
N SER A 663 30.57 -12.11 21.96
CA SER A 663 31.39 -11.83 23.15
C SER A 663 32.17 -10.53 23.04
N HIS A 664 31.93 -9.75 21.98
CA HIS A 664 32.52 -8.44 21.80
C HIS A 664 31.53 -7.28 21.82
N SER A 665 30.21 -7.50 21.89
CA SER A 665 29.28 -6.40 22.17
C SER A 665 27.84 -6.87 22.38
N SER A 666 27.27 -6.48 23.52
CA SER A 666 25.86 -6.63 23.86
C SER A 666 25.00 -5.55 23.18
N SER A 667 25.14 -5.36 21.87
CA SER A 667 24.36 -4.39 21.09
C SER A 667 23.64 -5.06 19.91
N GLU A 668 22.44 -4.57 19.56
CA GLU A 668 21.66 -5.01 18.40
C GLU A 668 22.46 -4.88 17.08
N GLU A 669 23.37 -3.92 16.99
CA GLU A 669 24.29 -3.72 15.84
C GLU A 669 25.19 -4.94 15.57
N SER A 670 25.59 -5.68 16.61
CA SER A 670 26.43 -6.88 16.45
C SER A 670 25.66 -8.03 15.77
N SER A 671 24.36 -8.14 16.03
CA SER A 671 23.50 -9.20 15.48
C SER A 671 23.27 -9.05 13.97
N SER A 672 23.13 -7.81 13.49
CA SER A 672 22.94 -7.49 12.06
C SER A 672 24.12 -7.94 11.19
N SER A 673 25.35 -7.65 11.62
CA SER A 673 26.57 -8.04 10.87
C SER A 673 26.75 -9.56 10.76
N VAL A 674 26.31 -10.31 11.78
CA VAL A 674 26.33 -11.78 11.78
C VAL A 674 25.29 -12.34 10.82
N ILE A 675 24.07 -11.78 10.80
CA ILE A 675 23.01 -12.16 9.85
C ILE A 675 23.50 -11.95 8.41
N GLU A 676 24.08 -10.79 8.11
CA GLU A 676 24.63 -10.47 6.79
C GLU A 676 25.76 -11.44 6.39
N THR A 677 26.66 -11.77 7.32
CA THR A 677 27.75 -12.74 7.10
C THR A 677 27.20 -14.13 6.74
N VAL A 678 26.22 -14.62 7.49
CA VAL A 678 25.58 -15.92 7.22
C VAL A 678 24.83 -15.92 5.89
N ALA A 679 24.17 -14.81 5.54
CA ALA A 679 23.51 -14.67 4.24
C ALA A 679 24.50 -14.73 3.06
N TYR A 680 25.68 -14.12 3.19
CA TYR A 680 26.74 -14.25 2.17
C TYR A 680 27.33 -15.66 2.07
N ILE A 681 27.50 -16.35 3.20
CA ILE A 681 27.92 -17.77 3.20
C ILE A 681 26.87 -18.59 2.44
N LEU A 682 25.58 -18.42 2.78
CA LEU A 682 24.48 -19.09 2.10
C LEU A 682 24.49 -18.80 0.58
N LEU A 683 24.67 -17.54 0.17
CA LEU A 683 24.81 -17.13 -1.23
C LEU A 683 25.99 -17.82 -1.93
N ALA A 684 27.13 -17.97 -1.25
CA ALA A 684 28.31 -18.66 -1.78
C ALA A 684 28.10 -20.18 -1.96
N HIS A 685 27.19 -20.79 -1.21
CA HIS A 685 26.79 -22.19 -1.41
C HIS A 685 25.77 -22.33 -2.54
N ILE A 686 24.69 -21.54 -2.53
CA ILE A 686 23.58 -21.68 -3.50
C ILE A 686 23.94 -21.16 -4.91
N SER A 687 24.91 -20.25 -5.03
CA SER A 687 25.38 -19.75 -6.34
C SER A 687 26.32 -20.74 -7.07
N LYS A 688 26.58 -21.92 -6.48
CA LYS A 688 27.38 -22.97 -7.10
C LYS A 688 26.56 -23.68 -8.21
N PRO A 689 27.16 -23.98 -9.37
CA PRO A 689 26.47 -24.66 -10.46
C PRO A 689 26.11 -26.14 -10.19
N ASP A 690 26.55 -26.73 -9.09
CA ASP A 690 26.35 -28.15 -8.77
C ASP A 690 26.11 -28.33 -7.25
N LEU A 691 24.83 -28.49 -6.87
CA LEU A 691 24.32 -28.46 -5.50
C LEU A 691 24.41 -29.81 -4.75
N GLY A 692 24.72 -30.90 -5.45
CA GLY A 692 24.46 -32.27 -4.98
C GLY A 692 25.23 -32.79 -3.75
N HIS A 693 26.11 -32.00 -3.13
CA HIS A 693 26.95 -32.47 -2.01
C HIS A 693 26.76 -31.73 -0.68
N ASP A 694 25.98 -30.64 -0.62
CA ASP A 694 25.99 -29.74 0.55
C ASP A 694 24.59 -29.30 1.03
N GLU A 695 23.55 -30.03 0.62
CA GLU A 695 22.16 -29.70 0.92
C GLU A 695 21.86 -29.63 2.42
N ALA A 696 22.45 -30.52 3.22
CA ALA A 696 22.25 -30.55 4.67
C ALA A 696 22.79 -29.30 5.37
N SER A 697 23.92 -28.76 4.91
CA SER A 697 24.54 -27.57 5.51
C SER A 697 23.82 -26.30 5.09
N VAL A 698 23.42 -26.23 3.82
CA VAL A 698 22.56 -25.16 3.29
C VAL A 698 21.23 -25.12 4.05
N SER A 699 20.59 -26.28 4.26
CA SER A 699 19.35 -26.38 5.04
C SER A 699 19.52 -25.82 6.45
N LYS A 700 20.62 -26.15 7.17
CA LYS A 700 20.90 -25.60 8.50
C LYS A 700 21.03 -24.07 8.50
N LEU A 701 21.76 -23.51 7.54
CA LEU A 701 21.91 -22.05 7.40
C LEU A 701 20.56 -21.39 7.15
N VAL A 702 19.72 -22.00 6.32
CA VAL A 702 18.37 -21.51 6.02
C VAL A 702 17.45 -21.58 7.24
N HIS A 703 17.48 -22.65 8.02
CA HIS A 703 16.71 -22.76 9.26
C HIS A 703 17.14 -21.68 10.28
N TRP A 704 18.44 -21.49 10.47
CA TRP A 704 18.96 -20.45 11.36
C TRP A 704 18.55 -19.05 10.90
N LEU A 705 18.74 -18.74 9.61
CA LEU A 705 18.42 -17.44 9.04
C LEU A 705 16.90 -17.16 9.10
N SER A 706 16.06 -18.16 8.85
CA SER A 706 14.61 -18.05 9.02
C SER A 706 14.23 -17.77 10.48
N GLY A 707 15.01 -18.28 11.44
CA GLY A 707 14.85 -17.99 12.87
C GLY A 707 15.09 -16.53 13.25
N GLN A 708 15.97 -15.82 12.53
CA GLN A 708 16.39 -14.44 12.84
C GLN A 708 15.44 -13.35 12.32
N ARG A 709 14.32 -13.70 11.68
CA ARG A 709 13.40 -12.71 11.13
C ARG A 709 12.63 -11.94 12.19
N ASN A 710 12.37 -10.66 11.93
CA ASN A 710 11.46 -9.86 12.73
C ASN A 710 9.99 -10.16 12.36
N ALA A 711 9.02 -9.63 13.11
CA ALA A 711 7.62 -9.98 12.87
C ALA A 711 7.05 -9.48 11.53
N LEU A 712 7.73 -8.51 10.90
CA LEU A 712 7.36 -7.96 9.61
C LEU A 712 7.94 -8.77 8.45
N GLY A 713 8.79 -9.77 8.70
CA GLY A 713 9.44 -10.58 7.67
C GLY A 713 10.79 -10.03 7.19
N GLY A 714 11.24 -8.90 7.73
CA GLY A 714 12.60 -8.37 7.58
C GLY A 714 13.56 -8.91 8.65
N PHE A 715 14.75 -8.30 8.73
CA PHE A 715 15.81 -8.64 9.69
C PHE A 715 16.14 -7.42 10.57
N ALA A 716 17.34 -7.37 11.15
CA ALA A 716 17.71 -6.32 12.11
C ALA A 716 18.05 -4.99 11.43
N SER A 717 18.59 -5.01 10.20
CA SER A 717 18.98 -3.83 9.44
C SER A 717 18.42 -3.83 8.01
N THR A 718 18.79 -2.83 7.22
CA THR A 718 18.42 -2.84 5.80
C THR A 718 19.29 -3.81 5.01
N GLN A 719 20.62 -3.77 5.22
CA GLN A 719 21.53 -4.53 4.39
C GLN A 719 21.42 -6.04 4.65
N ASP A 720 21.28 -6.45 5.91
CA ASP A 720 21.05 -7.84 6.25
C ASP A 720 19.74 -8.35 5.65
N THR A 721 18.68 -7.52 5.64
CA THR A 721 17.38 -7.85 5.04
C THR A 721 17.50 -8.06 3.55
N VAL A 722 18.17 -7.14 2.83
CA VAL A 722 18.35 -7.22 1.38
C VAL A 722 19.10 -8.49 0.99
N VAL A 723 20.25 -8.76 1.62
CA VAL A 723 21.10 -9.92 1.29
C VAL A 723 20.42 -11.22 1.72
N SER A 724 19.75 -11.24 2.87
CA SER A 724 19.03 -12.43 3.38
C SER A 724 17.82 -12.77 2.52
N LEU A 725 17.03 -11.78 2.09
CA LEU A 725 15.91 -12.01 1.17
C LEU A 725 16.42 -12.48 -0.19
N GLN A 726 17.53 -11.93 -0.70
CA GLN A 726 18.17 -12.43 -1.91
C GLN A 726 18.58 -13.91 -1.76
N ALA A 727 19.21 -14.27 -0.64
CA ALA A 727 19.67 -15.64 -0.38
C ALA A 727 18.50 -16.63 -0.27
N LEU A 728 17.47 -16.29 0.50
CA LEU A 728 16.28 -17.12 0.72
C LEU A 728 15.44 -17.25 -0.55
N ALA A 729 15.31 -16.17 -1.34
CA ALA A 729 14.66 -16.21 -2.65
C ALA A 729 15.40 -17.16 -3.61
N GLN A 730 16.72 -17.08 -3.68
CA GLN A 730 17.51 -17.99 -4.52
C GLN A 730 17.40 -19.44 -4.06
N TYR A 731 17.52 -19.70 -2.75
CA TYR A 731 17.35 -21.03 -2.17
C TYR A 731 15.99 -21.64 -2.53
N ALA A 732 14.91 -20.88 -2.33
CA ALA A 732 13.56 -21.34 -2.60
C ALA A 732 13.28 -21.62 -4.08
N THR A 733 14.06 -21.03 -5.01
CA THR A 733 14.00 -21.37 -6.44
C THR A 733 14.75 -22.65 -6.81
N LEU A 734 15.71 -23.07 -5.98
CA LEU A 734 16.57 -24.24 -6.22
C LEU A 734 16.01 -25.52 -5.59
N ILE A 735 15.29 -25.40 -4.47
CA ILE A 735 14.65 -26.52 -3.76
C ILE A 735 13.14 -26.27 -3.74
N PRO A 736 12.41 -26.65 -4.81
CA PRO A 736 10.98 -26.50 -4.88
C PRO A 736 10.32 -27.38 -3.81
N GLN A 737 9.64 -26.77 -2.86
CA GLN A 737 8.95 -27.51 -1.80
C GLN A 737 7.60 -28.00 -2.34
N GLU A 738 7.47 -29.31 -2.53
CA GLU A 738 6.17 -29.93 -2.76
C GLU A 738 5.36 -29.88 -1.47
N MET A 739 4.37 -28.98 -1.42
CA MET A 739 3.40 -28.91 -0.35
C MET A 739 2.15 -29.71 -0.73
N ARG A 740 1.80 -30.71 0.08
CA ARG A 740 0.53 -31.44 -0.04
C ARG A 740 -0.48 -30.91 0.96
N ASP A 741 -0.26 -31.25 2.22
CA ASP A 741 -1.10 -30.89 3.35
C ASP A 741 -0.26 -30.93 4.63
N VAL A 742 -0.25 -29.84 5.37
CA VAL A 742 0.38 -29.71 6.68
C VAL A 742 -0.64 -29.21 7.68
N LYS A 743 -0.91 -30.02 8.70
CA LYS A 743 -1.68 -29.63 9.88
C LYS A 743 -0.74 -29.15 10.98
N VAL A 744 -0.92 -27.90 11.41
CA VAL A 744 -0.18 -27.28 12.52
C VAL A 744 -1.12 -27.15 13.72
N THR A 745 -0.72 -27.70 14.86
CA THR A 745 -1.46 -27.60 16.12
C THR A 745 -0.64 -26.86 17.17
N VAL A 746 -1.24 -25.89 17.84
CA VAL A 746 -0.60 -25.09 18.89
C VAL A 746 -1.29 -25.38 20.21
N LYS A 747 -0.55 -25.89 21.18
CA LYS A 747 -1.06 -26.29 22.50
C LYS A 747 -0.41 -25.46 23.59
N GLY A 748 -1.21 -24.74 24.36
CA GLY A 748 -0.81 -24.14 25.65
C GLY A 748 -1.30 -24.99 26.83
N ARG A 749 -0.77 -24.77 28.04
CA ARG A 749 -1.15 -25.56 29.23
C ARG A 749 -2.64 -25.49 29.59
N GLU A 750 -3.30 -24.36 29.34
CA GLU A 750 -4.67 -24.08 29.84
C GLU A 750 -5.65 -23.71 28.71
N ALA A 751 -5.24 -23.80 27.46
CA ALA A 751 -6.01 -23.35 26.31
C ALA A 751 -6.42 -24.51 25.39
N SER A 752 -7.58 -24.38 24.75
CA SER A 752 -7.96 -25.25 23.64
C SER A 752 -6.90 -25.18 22.54
N PRO A 753 -6.52 -26.32 21.93
CA PRO A 753 -5.55 -26.31 20.85
C PRO A 753 -6.04 -25.48 19.67
N LEU A 754 -5.18 -24.60 19.15
CA LEU A 754 -5.44 -23.93 17.88
C LEU A 754 -4.96 -24.85 16.76
N GLU A 755 -5.77 -25.03 15.72
CA GLU A 755 -5.43 -25.86 14.57
C GLU A 755 -5.43 -25.03 13.28
N PHE A 756 -4.38 -25.19 12.47
CA PHE A 756 -4.21 -24.54 11.19
C PHE A 756 -3.94 -25.61 10.12
N HIS A 757 -4.55 -25.45 8.95
CA HIS A 757 -4.41 -26.36 7.83
C HIS A 757 -3.83 -25.61 6.63
N VAL A 758 -2.62 -26.00 6.22
CA VAL A 758 -1.90 -25.38 5.11
C VAL A 758 -1.77 -26.39 3.98
N HIS A 759 -2.33 -26.05 2.83
CA HIS A 759 -2.35 -26.85 1.61
C HIS A 759 -1.75 -26.04 0.46
N ARG A 760 -1.63 -26.67 -0.71
CA ARG A 760 -1.08 -26.04 -1.92
C ARG A 760 -1.77 -24.73 -2.32
N ASN A 761 -3.10 -24.64 -2.17
CA ASN A 761 -3.89 -23.49 -2.64
C ASN A 761 -3.83 -22.28 -1.69
N ASN A 762 -3.64 -22.52 -0.39
CA ASN A 762 -3.50 -21.46 0.63
C ASN A 762 -2.05 -21.32 1.13
N LYS A 763 -1.07 -21.86 0.40
CA LYS A 763 0.35 -21.82 0.76
C LYS A 763 0.85 -20.40 1.07
N LEU A 764 0.37 -19.42 0.32
CA LEU A 764 0.74 -18.01 0.46
C LEU A 764 -0.14 -17.24 1.44
N VAL A 765 -1.21 -17.82 1.97
CA VAL A 765 -2.13 -17.14 2.89
C VAL A 765 -1.56 -17.19 4.31
N LEU A 766 -1.45 -16.04 4.98
CA LEU A 766 -1.10 -15.99 6.39
C LEU A 766 -2.29 -16.46 7.22
N HIS A 767 -2.10 -17.53 7.97
CA HIS A 767 -3.03 -17.89 9.03
C HIS A 767 -2.53 -17.29 10.34
N GLN A 768 -3.33 -16.48 11.02
CA GLN A 768 -2.93 -15.84 12.27
C GLN A 768 -4.04 -15.94 13.33
N ALA A 769 -3.64 -16.13 14.58
CA ALA A 769 -4.54 -16.11 15.73
C ALA A 769 -3.87 -15.48 16.96
N SER A 770 -4.66 -14.89 17.85
CA SER A 770 -4.18 -14.42 19.15
C SER A 770 -4.00 -15.61 20.10
N LEU A 771 -2.88 -15.63 20.83
CA LEU A 771 -2.65 -16.59 21.89
C LEU A 771 -3.36 -16.11 23.16
N PRO A 772 -4.13 -16.98 23.85
CA PRO A 772 -5.06 -16.56 24.90
C PRO A 772 -4.39 -16.14 26.21
N ALA A 773 -3.19 -16.64 26.51
CA ALA A 773 -2.49 -16.36 27.77
C ALA A 773 -1.01 -16.00 27.55
N VAL A 774 -0.55 -14.96 28.25
CA VAL A 774 0.86 -14.55 28.30
C VAL A 774 1.15 -14.15 29.75
N PRO A 775 2.23 -14.65 30.38
CA PRO A 775 3.28 -15.54 29.85
C PRO A 775 2.84 -17.00 29.73
N GLY A 776 3.55 -17.81 28.94
CA GLY A 776 3.23 -19.22 28.77
C GLY A 776 4.18 -19.97 27.83
N ILE A 777 4.19 -21.30 27.93
CA ILE A 777 4.89 -22.18 26.99
C ILE A 777 3.86 -22.77 26.03
N TYR A 778 4.13 -22.63 24.74
CA TYR A 778 3.28 -23.12 23.67
C TYR A 778 4.05 -24.15 22.84
N THR A 779 3.53 -25.38 22.79
CA THR A 779 4.10 -26.45 21.96
C THR A 779 3.39 -26.45 20.61
N VAL A 780 4.17 -26.32 19.53
CA VAL A 780 3.69 -26.31 18.15
C VAL A 780 4.07 -27.62 17.51
N GLN A 781 3.08 -28.37 16.99
CA GLN A 781 3.28 -29.65 16.33
C GLN A 781 2.80 -29.55 14.88
N ALA A 782 3.68 -29.85 13.93
CA ALA A 782 3.37 -29.93 12.51
C ALA A 782 3.36 -31.39 12.04
N THR A 783 2.32 -31.78 11.31
CA THR A 783 2.10 -33.14 10.80
C THR A 783 1.67 -33.09 9.33
N GLY A 784 2.10 -34.07 8.53
CA GLY A 784 1.76 -34.16 7.10
C GLY A 784 3.00 -34.08 6.20
N SER A 785 2.85 -33.49 5.02
CA SER A 785 3.90 -33.44 3.99
C SER A 785 4.00 -32.04 3.37
N GLY A 786 5.12 -31.37 3.66
CA GLY A 786 5.41 -30.00 3.24
C GLY A 786 6.18 -29.23 4.31
N CYS A 787 6.56 -27.99 4.01
CA CYS A 787 7.20 -27.10 4.98
C CYS A 787 6.31 -25.91 5.32
N VAL A 788 6.32 -25.49 6.59
CA VAL A 788 5.60 -24.33 7.08
C VAL A 788 6.54 -23.46 7.89
N TYR A 789 6.40 -22.15 7.71
CA TYR A 789 7.01 -21.16 8.56
C TYR A 789 6.02 -20.78 9.65
N VAL A 790 6.44 -20.95 10.90
CA VAL A 790 5.65 -20.59 12.08
C VAL A 790 6.34 -19.47 12.84
N GLN A 791 5.56 -18.53 13.34
CA GLN A 791 6.06 -17.36 14.04
C GLN A 791 5.16 -17.03 15.21
N THR A 792 5.78 -16.73 16.35
CA THR A 792 5.11 -16.21 17.54
C THR A 792 5.66 -14.84 17.84
N THR A 793 4.78 -13.83 17.88
CA THR A 793 5.16 -12.46 18.21
C THR A 793 4.53 -12.06 19.54
N LEU A 794 5.37 -11.69 20.50
CA LEU A 794 4.99 -11.18 21.80
C LEU A 794 5.13 -9.65 21.80
N TYR A 795 4.05 -8.97 22.18
CA TYR A 795 4.00 -7.52 22.32
C TYR A 795 3.77 -7.16 23.78
N TYR A 796 4.50 -6.19 24.31
CA TYR A 796 4.32 -5.66 25.66
C TYR A 796 4.83 -4.22 25.71
N ASN A 797 4.34 -3.44 26.67
CA ASN A 797 4.81 -2.07 26.85
C ASN A 797 5.67 -1.99 28.11
N THR A 798 6.83 -1.35 28.00
CA THR A 798 7.70 -1.04 29.15
C THR A 798 7.73 0.46 29.38
N PRO A 799 7.89 0.93 30.63
CA PRO A 799 8.22 2.33 30.89
C PRO A 799 9.45 2.73 30.07
N PRO A 800 9.53 3.98 29.58
CA PRO A 800 10.69 4.44 28.85
C PRO A 800 11.94 4.20 29.71
N PRO A 801 13.02 3.62 29.15
CA PRO A 801 14.26 3.46 29.88
C PRO A 801 14.72 4.84 30.37
N ARG A 802 15.34 4.89 31.55
CA ARG A 802 16.04 6.11 31.99
C ARG A 802 17.23 6.27 31.04
N THR A 803 17.04 7.12 30.02
CA THR A 803 17.96 7.50 28.94
C THR A 803 19.32 6.81 29.02
N GLU A 804 19.55 5.83 28.13
CA GLU A 804 20.91 5.51 27.73
C GLU A 804 21.54 6.78 27.11
N GLU A 805 22.77 7.07 27.51
CA GLU A 805 23.43 8.39 27.51
C GLU A 805 23.73 8.98 26.12
N VAL A 806 23.14 8.45 25.04
CA VAL A 806 23.52 8.80 23.65
C VAL A 806 22.88 10.10 23.16
N PHE A 807 21.64 10.38 23.57
CA PHE A 807 20.94 11.63 23.26
C PHE A 807 20.29 12.23 24.50
N VAL A 808 20.51 13.52 24.71
CA VAL A 808 19.79 14.33 25.70
C VAL A 808 18.64 15.02 25.00
N LEU A 809 17.43 14.73 25.47
CA LEU A 809 16.19 15.36 25.04
C LEU A 809 15.73 16.31 26.15
N ASP A 810 15.54 17.57 25.81
CA ASP A 810 14.91 18.57 26.68
C ASP A 810 13.65 19.09 25.99
N VAL A 811 12.51 18.91 26.64
CA VAL A 811 11.20 19.25 26.08
C VAL A 811 10.53 20.24 27.02
N GLU A 812 10.29 21.43 26.51
CA GLU A 812 9.65 22.52 27.26
C GLU A 812 8.44 23.06 26.51
N THR A 813 7.44 23.52 27.24
CA THR A 813 6.29 24.22 26.67
C THR A 813 6.45 25.72 26.88
N VAL A 814 6.10 26.52 25.88
CA VAL A 814 6.17 27.99 25.93
C VAL A 814 4.75 28.56 25.72
N PRO A 815 4.16 29.25 26.72
CA PRO A 815 4.67 29.48 28.08
C PRO A 815 4.67 28.22 28.96
N LYS A 816 5.56 28.18 29.97
CA LYS A 816 5.62 27.07 30.95
C LYS A 816 4.40 27.01 31.86
N GLU A 817 3.72 28.14 32.04
CA GLU A 817 2.52 28.28 32.86
C GLU A 817 1.37 28.81 31.99
N CYS A 818 0.17 28.25 32.20
CA CYS A 818 -1.02 28.67 31.47
C CYS A 818 -1.56 29.99 32.05
N ASP A 819 -1.19 31.12 31.45
CA ASP A 819 -1.71 32.45 31.85
C ASP A 819 -3.17 32.72 31.42
N GLY A 820 -3.88 31.73 30.87
CA GLY A 820 -5.29 31.85 30.43
C GLY A 820 -5.55 32.80 29.25
N VAL A 821 -4.60 33.67 28.90
CA VAL A 821 -4.69 34.66 27.81
C VAL A 821 -4.29 34.05 26.45
N ARG A 822 -3.34 33.12 26.43
CA ARG A 822 -2.92 32.41 25.21
C ARG A 822 -3.69 31.11 25.04
N LYS A 823 -4.32 30.96 23.87
CA LYS A 823 -5.01 29.71 23.44
C LYS A 823 -4.09 28.74 22.69
N GLN A 824 -2.80 29.06 22.58
CA GLN A 824 -1.80 28.28 21.87
C GLN A 824 -0.62 28.01 22.80
N LEU A 825 -0.11 26.78 22.74
CA LEU A 825 1.07 26.31 23.45
C LEU A 825 2.10 25.91 22.39
N ASP A 826 3.31 26.45 22.46
CA ASP A 826 4.40 26.03 21.58
C ASP A 826 5.23 24.96 22.32
N ILE A 827 5.51 23.83 21.67
CA ILE A 827 6.37 22.77 22.22
C ILE A 827 7.77 22.95 21.65
N HIS A 828 8.73 23.24 22.51
CA HIS A 828 10.15 23.36 22.18
C HIS A 828 10.84 22.04 22.52
N VAL A 829 11.34 21.35 21.50
CA VAL A 829 12.13 20.12 21.64
C VAL A 829 13.59 20.44 21.30
N SER A 830 14.46 20.36 22.30
CA SER A 830 15.91 20.52 22.15
C SER A 830 16.57 19.14 22.25
N VAL A 831 17.40 18.81 21.26
CA VAL A 831 18.07 17.50 21.19
C VAL A 831 19.57 17.71 21.09
N SER A 832 20.35 17.03 21.93
CA SER A 832 21.82 17.05 21.90
C SER A 832 22.36 15.64 21.88
N TYR A 833 23.31 15.37 20.99
CA TYR A 833 24.01 14.09 20.92
C TYR A 833 25.21 14.07 21.88
N LEU A 834 25.31 13.02 22.70
CA LEU A 834 26.38 12.78 23.66
C LEU A 834 27.14 11.47 23.42
N GLY A 835 26.89 10.78 22.31
CA GLY A 835 27.60 9.54 21.99
C GLY A 835 29.08 9.74 21.67
N ASP A 836 29.83 8.64 21.56
CA ASP A 836 31.30 8.63 21.41
C ASP A 836 31.84 9.25 20.10
N ARG A 837 30.97 9.62 19.16
CA ARG A 837 31.35 10.22 17.88
C ARG A 837 31.30 11.74 17.97
N GLU A 838 32.07 12.44 17.14
CA GLU A 838 32.02 13.92 17.09
C GLU A 838 30.65 14.45 16.69
N THR A 839 29.92 13.72 15.84
CA THR A 839 28.56 14.07 15.40
C THR A 839 27.72 12.80 15.26
N SER A 840 26.42 12.89 15.57
CA SER A 840 25.46 11.87 15.18
C SER A 840 25.32 11.86 13.65
N ASN A 841 25.12 10.70 13.03
CA ASN A 841 24.87 10.61 11.60
C ASN A 841 23.48 11.20 11.24
N MET A 842 22.47 10.35 11.08
CA MET A 842 21.07 10.74 10.90
C MET A 842 20.35 10.54 12.23
N ALA A 843 19.59 11.55 12.66
CA ALA A 843 18.73 11.47 13.84
C ALA A 843 17.28 11.73 13.43
N LEU A 844 16.36 10.94 13.96
CA LEU A 844 14.92 11.13 13.80
C LEU A 844 14.35 11.58 15.14
N VAL A 845 13.55 12.64 15.13
CA VAL A 845 12.81 13.12 16.30
C VAL A 845 11.34 12.83 16.07
N GLU A 846 10.80 11.88 16.83
CA GLU A 846 9.38 11.52 16.82
C GLU A 846 8.70 12.11 18.05
N VAL A 847 7.57 12.80 17.85
CA VAL A 847 6.82 13.48 18.91
C VAL A 847 5.40 12.93 18.92
N GLU A 848 5.07 12.15 19.95
CA GLU A 848 3.71 11.67 20.21
C GLU A 848 2.94 12.69 21.07
N MET A 849 1.77 13.11 20.61
CA MET A 849 0.94 14.11 21.30
C MET A 849 0.16 13.48 22.46
N LEU A 850 -0.15 14.28 23.48
CA LEU A 850 -0.96 13.85 24.62
C LEU A 850 -2.42 13.56 24.19
N SER A 851 -3.10 12.72 24.97
CA SER A 851 -4.50 12.37 24.74
C SER A 851 -5.40 13.61 24.61
N GLY A 852 -5.93 13.87 23.41
CA GLY A 852 -6.87 14.96 23.13
C GLY A 852 -6.28 16.26 22.56
N PHE A 853 -5.01 16.27 22.18
CA PHE A 853 -4.33 17.39 21.51
C PHE A 853 -4.11 17.17 20.01
#